data_AF-A0A7Z9J1M0-F1
#
_entry.id   AF-A0A7Z9J1M0-F1
#
_cell.length_a   1.000
_cell.length_b   1.000
_cell.length_c   1.000
_cell.angle_alpha   90.00
_cell.angle_beta   90.00
_cell.angle_gamma   90.00
#
_symmetry.space_group_name_H-M   'P 1'
#
loop_
_entity.id
_entity.type
_entity.pdbx_description
1 polymer ?
#
loop_
_entity_poly.entity_id
_entity_poly.type
_entity_poly.pdbx_seq_one_letter_code
_entity_poly.pdbx_strand_id
1 'polypeptide(L)'
;MAGKVAAVVFSTLLFISGLTAQSYSKSQFSKRVNETASAIKKATKTYKSIENEVRLQFPDGTRKSPLYLAIRDDFLEYRKIMKRLNGYNISINKNSDKYSELFGGGLKGKKVISPEDEEFSQAKQLAGDLEQILAEALSDLARAAPLGNVHRTMLDKIIDIERFRDDLNGQIKIVNRDVERSSGENEQMFRLFKERVTGMTDYGIFRNADSVRTNLLDAQQNLASRKDSLRFLLDQTQQLLTGIAKRGEELRVWENFELISNERIRLTKRFDQGTSRVEELREDLENLLKLGLAAQSYSKSQFSKRVNETASAIKKATKTYKSIENEVRLQFPDGTRKSPLYLAIRDDFLEYRKIMKRLNGYNISINKNSDKYSELFGGGLKGKKVISPEDEEFSQAKQLAGDLEQILAEALSDLARAAPLGNVHRTMLDKIIDIERFRDDLNGQIKIVNRDVERSSGENEQMFRLFKERVTGMTDYGIFRNADSVRTNLLDAQQNLASRKDSLRFLLDQTQQLLTGIAKRGEELRVWENFELISNERIRLTKRFDQGTSRVEELREDLENLLKLISEFGDILSEMDKDMVLLEKSYQNAMQSLKKDSLRYSSLMEKMPRGYTQEKPPYRELRATFGEAEATVRTAEITLKSMIKWRIDFIDHVSEMEGLKTDPGKYDRFKALNINFQDDYKTGKKTLKELDDAINAFREVIIEHFINTPEYWELLYKVEYDKSFGGNETVAENYGYLFDPNELPPKAHQGLMISSFQLKLVKTRERGQQSWSHHLVFSGDHDFPLEGFLLRSPDGVIFVKADRDSIAVEEEISKEDMIQFEWEIPVSLKQLGQMIKESELTLRVHLLTVTHRVNLTMYREKMFRDYLIPDERKQMWERIFRTK
;
A
#
# COMPACT_ATOMS: atom_id res chain seq x y z
N MET A 1 -7.73 26.11 3.55
CA MET A 1 -8.82 26.23 2.54
C MET A 1 -8.82 25.08 1.54
N ALA A 2 -7.66 24.65 1.02
CA ALA A 2 -7.53 23.48 0.15
C ALA A 2 -8.09 22.18 0.77
N GLY A 3 -7.87 21.94 2.07
CA GLY A 3 -8.34 20.72 2.75
C GLY A 3 -9.87 20.56 2.86
N LYS A 4 -10.65 21.65 2.90
CA LYS A 4 -12.13 21.58 2.93
C LYS A 4 -12.73 21.42 1.53
N VAL A 5 -12.08 21.96 0.50
CA VAL A 5 -12.52 21.81 -0.90
C VAL A 5 -12.12 20.42 -1.42
N ALA A 6 -10.92 19.93 -1.09
CA ALA A 6 -10.48 18.58 -1.40
C ALA A 6 -11.35 17.52 -0.69
N ALA A 7 -11.70 17.72 0.59
CA ALA A 7 -12.60 16.81 1.31
C ALA A 7 -14.01 16.74 0.70
N VAL A 8 -14.54 17.85 0.18
CA VAL A 8 -15.82 17.87 -0.55
C VAL A 8 -15.67 17.21 -1.93
N VAL A 9 -14.58 17.46 -2.67
CA VAL A 9 -14.35 16.83 -3.99
C VAL A 9 -14.12 15.32 -3.86
N PHE A 10 -13.38 14.85 -2.85
CA PHE A 10 -13.12 13.42 -2.60
C PHE A 10 -14.37 12.68 -2.10
N SER A 11 -15.19 13.31 -1.25
CA SER A 11 -16.46 12.72 -0.81
C SER A 11 -17.54 12.72 -1.91
N THR A 12 -17.42 13.59 -2.91
CA THR A 12 -18.38 13.66 -4.02
C THR A 12 -18.02 12.72 -5.19
N LEU A 13 -16.73 12.49 -5.46
CA LEU A 13 -16.28 11.52 -6.47
C LEU A 13 -16.58 10.05 -6.11
N LEU A 14 -16.76 9.75 -4.82
CA LEU A 14 -17.18 8.44 -4.32
C LEU A 14 -18.69 8.15 -4.48
N PHE A 15 -19.50 9.10 -4.96
CA PHE A 15 -20.95 8.93 -5.13
C PHE A 15 -21.41 8.69 -6.58
N ILE A 16 -20.49 8.40 -7.51
CA ILE A 16 -20.82 8.11 -8.92
C ILE A 16 -21.00 6.59 -9.18
N SER A 17 -20.94 5.75 -8.14
CA SER A 17 -21.29 4.32 -8.27
C SER A 17 -22.78 4.09 -8.06
N GLY A 18 -23.55 4.16 -9.15
CA GLY A 18 -24.62 3.23 -9.54
C GLY A 18 -25.57 2.59 -8.51
N LEU A 19 -25.89 3.19 -7.38
CA LEU A 19 -27.03 2.77 -6.56
C LEU A 19 -28.28 3.44 -7.11
N THR A 20 -29.21 2.65 -7.68
CA THR A 20 -30.56 3.12 -7.95
C THR A 20 -31.18 3.56 -6.63
N ALA A 21 -31.26 4.88 -6.40
CA ALA A 21 -31.86 5.40 -5.19
C ALA A 21 -33.29 4.85 -5.08
N GLN A 22 -33.57 4.15 -3.97
CA GLN A 22 -34.88 3.56 -3.71
C GLN A 22 -35.95 4.63 -3.47
N SER A 23 -35.55 5.88 -3.21
CA SER A 23 -36.45 7.02 -3.11
C SER A 23 -35.70 8.36 -3.15
N TYR A 24 -36.42 9.47 -3.40
CA TYR A 24 -35.87 10.82 -3.53
C TYR A 24 -36.53 11.79 -2.54
N SER A 25 -35.74 12.56 -1.79
CA SER A 25 -36.29 13.51 -0.80
C SER A 25 -36.14 14.96 -1.24
N LYS A 26 -37.05 15.83 -0.76
CA LYS A 26 -37.06 17.26 -1.11
C LYS A 26 -35.78 18.00 -0.69
N SER A 27 -35.18 17.61 0.44
CA SER A 27 -33.98 18.24 0.98
C SER A 27 -32.66 17.60 0.52
N GLN A 28 -32.71 16.52 -0.26
CA GLN A 28 -31.57 15.69 -0.65
C GLN A 28 -30.37 16.51 -1.18
N PHE A 29 -30.63 17.49 -2.05
CA PHE A 29 -29.58 18.31 -2.65
C PHE A 29 -29.42 19.69 -2.00
N SER A 30 -30.34 20.10 -1.12
CA SER A 30 -30.43 21.48 -0.62
C SER A 30 -29.12 21.97 0.01
N LYS A 31 -28.47 21.14 0.83
CA LYS A 31 -27.17 21.48 1.44
C LYS A 31 -26.07 21.65 0.40
N ARG A 32 -25.90 20.68 -0.50
CA ARG A 32 -24.84 20.67 -1.53
C ARG A 32 -25.03 21.80 -2.55
N VAL A 33 -26.27 22.08 -2.95
CA VAL A 33 -26.62 23.21 -3.82
C VAL A 33 -26.23 24.53 -3.17
N ASN A 34 -26.62 24.76 -1.92
CA ASN A 34 -26.31 26.00 -1.19
C ASN A 34 -24.80 26.18 -0.97
N GLU A 35 -24.10 25.11 -0.60
CA GLU A 35 -22.64 25.12 -0.41
C GLU A 35 -21.90 25.41 -1.73
N THR A 36 -22.31 24.77 -2.82
CA THR A 36 -21.72 24.96 -4.15
C THR A 36 -21.99 26.35 -4.68
N ALA A 37 -23.23 26.85 -4.59
CA ALA A 37 -23.59 28.21 -5.00
C ALA A 37 -22.81 29.28 -4.20
N SER A 38 -22.62 29.07 -2.89
CA SER A 38 -21.80 29.94 -2.04
C SER A 38 -20.32 29.92 -2.46
N ALA A 39 -19.78 28.74 -2.78
CA ALA A 39 -18.42 28.59 -3.28
C ALA A 39 -18.21 29.28 -4.63
N ILE A 40 -19.15 29.12 -5.57
CA ILE A 40 -19.15 29.82 -6.87
C ILE A 40 -19.17 31.34 -6.64
N LYS A 41 -20.06 31.85 -5.77
CA LYS A 41 -20.14 33.28 -5.47
C LYS A 41 -18.82 33.84 -4.93
N LYS A 42 -18.14 33.10 -4.05
CA LYS A 42 -16.83 33.47 -3.51
C LYS A 42 -15.74 33.45 -4.59
N ALA A 43 -15.71 32.41 -5.44
CA ALA A 43 -14.79 32.31 -6.56
C ALA A 43 -14.99 33.47 -7.55
N THR A 44 -16.25 33.80 -7.87
CA THR A 44 -16.61 34.94 -8.74
C THR A 44 -16.19 36.27 -8.15
N LYS A 45 -16.36 36.49 -6.84
CA LYS A 45 -15.86 37.72 -6.19
C LYS A 45 -14.34 37.84 -6.30
N THR A 46 -13.62 36.74 -6.09
CA THR A 46 -12.16 36.69 -6.19
C THR A 46 -11.69 36.96 -7.62
N TYR A 47 -12.28 36.28 -8.60
CA TYR A 47 -11.98 36.48 -10.01
C TYR A 47 -12.26 37.92 -10.45
N LYS A 48 -13.39 38.52 -10.08
CA LYS A 48 -13.69 39.93 -10.42
C LYS A 48 -12.67 40.90 -9.85
N SER A 49 -12.20 40.66 -8.62
CA SER A 49 -11.12 41.46 -8.04
C SER A 49 -9.84 41.37 -8.86
N ILE A 50 -9.46 40.16 -9.27
CA ILE A 50 -8.28 39.92 -10.10
C ILE A 50 -8.45 40.50 -11.51
N GLU A 51 -9.62 40.32 -12.13
CA GLU A 51 -9.92 40.87 -13.45
C GLU A 51 -9.86 42.40 -13.46
N ASN A 52 -10.38 43.04 -12.42
CA ASN A 52 -10.29 44.50 -12.29
C ASN A 52 -8.83 44.95 -12.13
N GLU A 53 -8.05 44.25 -11.30
CA GLU A 53 -6.63 44.57 -11.12
C GLU A 53 -5.83 44.35 -12.41
N VAL A 54 -6.02 43.23 -13.12
CA VAL A 54 -5.40 42.99 -14.44
C VAL A 54 -5.75 44.10 -15.43
N ARG A 55 -6.99 44.60 -15.43
CA ARG A 55 -7.39 45.71 -16.30
C ARG A 55 -6.76 47.04 -15.90
N LEU A 56 -6.55 47.26 -14.61
CA LEU A 56 -5.93 48.46 -14.06
C LEU A 56 -4.43 48.48 -14.39
N GLN A 57 -3.75 47.37 -14.16
CA GLN A 57 -2.32 47.18 -14.44
C GLN A 57 -2.04 47.11 -15.95
N PHE A 58 -2.95 46.51 -16.72
CA PHE A 58 -2.81 46.34 -18.18
C PHE A 58 -4.04 46.83 -18.97
N PRO A 59 -4.18 48.16 -19.15
CA PRO A 59 -5.11 48.73 -20.13
C PRO A 59 -4.83 48.21 -21.54
N ASP A 60 -5.80 48.30 -22.45
CA ASP A 60 -5.76 47.61 -23.75
C ASP A 60 -4.49 47.87 -24.59
N GLY A 61 -3.83 49.04 -24.41
CA GLY A 61 -2.58 49.38 -25.07
C GLY A 61 -1.33 48.66 -24.55
N THR A 62 -1.33 48.13 -23.32
CA THR A 62 -0.16 47.51 -22.66
C THR A 62 -0.25 45.98 -22.59
N ARG A 63 -1.32 45.37 -23.11
CA ARG A 63 -1.52 43.91 -23.20
C ARG A 63 -0.63 43.18 -24.22
N LYS A 64 0.46 43.83 -24.60
CA LYS A 64 1.56 43.27 -25.39
C LYS A 64 2.86 43.21 -24.58
N SER A 65 2.83 43.64 -23.32
CA SER A 65 4.00 43.65 -22.46
C SER A 65 4.42 42.25 -22.03
N PRO A 66 5.74 42.05 -21.83
CA PRO A 66 6.26 40.78 -21.33
C PRO A 66 5.54 40.30 -20.06
N LEU A 67 5.25 41.21 -19.12
CA LEU A 67 4.56 40.88 -17.87
C LEU A 67 3.11 40.45 -18.09
N TYR A 68 2.36 41.11 -18.99
CA TYR A 68 1.00 40.68 -19.31
C TYR A 68 1.00 39.32 -20.00
N LEU A 69 1.89 39.12 -20.99
CA LEU A 69 1.98 37.86 -21.72
C LEU A 69 2.36 36.68 -20.81
N ALA A 70 3.21 36.91 -19.81
CA ALA A 70 3.61 35.89 -18.84
C ALA A 70 2.44 35.36 -18.00
N ILE A 71 1.39 36.15 -17.80
CA ILE A 71 0.19 35.75 -17.03
C ILE A 71 -1.04 35.48 -17.91
N ARG A 72 -0.96 35.77 -19.21
CA ARG A 72 -2.11 35.81 -20.11
C ARG A 72 -2.82 34.47 -20.22
N ASP A 73 -2.08 33.40 -20.47
CA ASP A 73 -2.67 32.11 -20.82
C ASP A 73 -3.41 31.51 -19.61
N ASP A 74 -2.78 31.56 -18.44
CA ASP A 74 -3.40 31.17 -17.15
C ASP A 74 -4.61 32.06 -16.81
N PHE A 75 -4.56 33.36 -17.12
CA PHE A 75 -5.67 34.28 -16.88
C PHE A 75 -6.86 33.98 -17.81
N LEU A 76 -6.59 33.65 -19.07
CA LEU A 76 -7.62 33.23 -20.03
C LEU A 76 -8.24 31.89 -19.64
N GLU A 77 -7.46 30.95 -19.13
CA GLU A 77 -7.97 29.70 -18.57
C GLU A 77 -8.86 29.96 -17.36
N TYR A 78 -8.42 30.81 -16.43
CA TYR A 78 -9.21 31.19 -15.26
C TYR A 78 -10.55 31.82 -15.68
N ARG A 79 -10.52 32.71 -16.67
CA ARG A 79 -11.74 33.31 -17.26
C ARG A 79 -12.68 32.27 -17.88
N LYS A 80 -12.15 31.27 -18.59
CA LYS A 80 -12.95 30.18 -19.17
C LYS A 80 -13.64 29.35 -18.08
N ILE A 81 -12.91 28.97 -17.04
CA ILE A 81 -13.45 28.25 -15.88
C ILE A 81 -14.56 29.06 -15.21
N MET A 82 -14.34 30.36 -14.98
CA MET A 82 -15.35 31.22 -14.35
C MET A 82 -16.62 31.40 -15.20
N LYS A 83 -16.49 31.40 -16.53
CA LYS A 83 -17.64 31.41 -17.43
C LYS A 83 -18.48 30.13 -17.29
N ARG A 84 -17.83 28.96 -17.18
CA ARG A 84 -18.50 27.68 -16.95
C ARG A 84 -19.15 27.61 -15.57
N LEU A 85 -18.46 28.03 -14.50
CA LEU A 85 -19.01 28.11 -13.15
C LEU A 85 -20.27 28.98 -13.06
N ASN A 86 -20.30 30.12 -13.76
CA ASN A 86 -21.52 30.92 -13.86
C ASN A 86 -22.65 30.19 -14.59
N GLY A 87 -22.34 29.44 -15.66
CA GLY A 87 -23.29 28.57 -16.35
C GLY A 87 -23.83 27.43 -15.49
N TYR A 88 -22.96 26.79 -14.70
CA TYR A 88 -23.36 25.78 -13.72
C TYR A 88 -24.26 26.38 -12.64
N ASN A 89 -23.95 27.55 -12.12
CA ASN A 89 -24.80 28.20 -11.10
C ASN A 89 -26.23 28.44 -11.59
N ILE A 90 -26.39 28.87 -12.85
CA ILE A 90 -27.72 29.04 -13.48
C ILE A 90 -28.42 27.67 -13.59
N SER A 91 -27.69 26.64 -14.02
CA SER A 91 -28.24 25.29 -14.24
C SER A 91 -28.60 24.58 -12.93
N ILE A 92 -27.77 24.73 -11.89
CA ILE A 92 -28.00 24.24 -10.53
C ILE A 92 -29.28 24.84 -9.97
N ASN A 93 -29.45 26.16 -10.04
CA ASN A 93 -30.66 26.81 -9.53
C ASN A 93 -31.90 26.34 -10.30
N LYS A 94 -31.85 26.37 -11.64
CA LYS A 94 -32.96 25.93 -12.49
C LYS A 94 -33.38 24.48 -12.22
N ASN A 95 -32.43 23.56 -12.10
CA ASN A 95 -32.74 22.15 -11.87
C ASN A 95 -33.10 21.87 -10.40
N SER A 96 -32.56 22.62 -9.45
CA SER A 96 -32.93 22.55 -8.03
C SER A 96 -34.36 23.04 -7.81
N ASP A 97 -34.77 24.10 -8.50
CA ASP A 97 -36.13 24.64 -8.46
C ASP A 97 -37.11 23.62 -9.05
N LYS A 98 -36.83 23.10 -10.26
CA LYS A 98 -37.61 22.02 -10.88
C LYS A 98 -37.73 20.77 -10.03
N TYR A 99 -36.62 20.34 -9.41
CA TYR A 99 -36.61 19.19 -8.50
C TYR A 99 -37.46 19.46 -7.25
N SER A 100 -37.45 20.68 -6.73
CA SER A 100 -38.27 21.08 -5.58
C SER A 100 -39.76 21.21 -5.92
N GLU A 101 -40.09 21.58 -7.15
CA GLU A 101 -41.46 21.66 -7.69
C GLU A 101 -42.13 20.30 -7.82
N LEU A 102 -41.37 19.21 -7.99
CA LEU A 102 -41.91 17.84 -7.98
C LEU A 102 -42.61 17.50 -6.65
N PHE A 103 -42.28 18.19 -5.56
CA PHE A 103 -42.91 18.03 -4.25
C PHE A 103 -44.10 19.01 -4.04
N GLY A 104 -44.59 19.63 -5.12
CA GLY A 104 -45.80 20.45 -5.17
C GLY A 104 -47.02 19.69 -5.70
N GLY A 105 -48.16 20.37 -5.86
CA GLY A 105 -49.36 19.77 -6.49
C GLY A 105 -49.93 18.56 -5.75
N GLY A 106 -50.09 17.42 -6.45
CA GLY A 106 -50.64 16.16 -5.92
C GLY A 106 -49.76 15.47 -4.87
N LEU A 107 -48.47 15.84 -4.78
CA LEU A 107 -47.51 15.34 -3.78
C LEU A 107 -47.29 16.33 -2.63
N LYS A 108 -48.13 17.38 -2.52
CA LYS A 108 -48.00 18.42 -1.49
C LYS A 108 -48.12 17.83 -0.08
N GLY A 109 -47.01 17.85 0.65
CA GLY A 109 -46.89 17.30 2.01
C GLY A 109 -46.16 15.96 2.08
N LYS A 110 -45.90 15.31 0.94
CA LYS A 110 -45.08 14.11 0.86
C LYS A 110 -43.60 14.47 1.03
N LYS A 111 -42.89 13.73 1.89
CA LYS A 111 -41.47 14.00 2.21
C LYS A 111 -40.50 13.33 1.21
N VAL A 112 -40.97 12.31 0.51
CA VAL A 112 -40.18 11.38 -0.29
C VAL A 112 -40.98 10.91 -1.51
N ILE A 113 -40.35 10.84 -2.67
CA ILE A 113 -40.86 10.25 -3.92
C ILE A 113 -40.28 8.83 -4.04
N SER A 114 -41.15 7.82 -4.12
CA SER A 114 -40.81 6.39 -4.17
C SER A 114 -41.12 5.79 -5.55
N PRO A 115 -40.67 4.57 -5.90
CA PRO A 115 -40.83 3.99 -7.23
C PRO A 115 -42.28 3.86 -7.69
N GLU A 116 -43.22 3.86 -6.75
CA GLU A 116 -44.66 3.80 -7.01
C GLU A 116 -45.29 5.15 -7.41
N ASP A 117 -44.56 6.27 -7.30
CA ASP A 117 -45.02 7.60 -7.69
C ASP A 117 -44.81 7.86 -9.19
N GLU A 118 -45.80 8.48 -9.85
CA GLU A 118 -45.72 8.83 -11.27
C GLU A 118 -44.52 9.75 -11.57
N GLU A 119 -44.18 10.62 -10.61
CA GLU A 119 -43.06 11.57 -10.67
C GLU A 119 -41.69 10.92 -10.44
N PHE A 120 -41.59 9.63 -10.07
CA PHE A 120 -40.33 8.97 -9.72
C PHE A 120 -39.32 8.95 -10.87
N SER A 121 -39.77 8.70 -12.10
CA SER A 121 -38.90 8.70 -13.27
C SER A 121 -38.32 10.09 -13.55
N GLN A 122 -39.12 11.14 -13.34
CA GLN A 122 -38.70 12.53 -13.50
C GLN A 122 -37.78 12.97 -12.35
N ALA A 123 -38.05 12.53 -11.11
CA ALA A 123 -37.19 12.76 -9.96
C ALA A 123 -35.80 12.12 -10.13
N LYS A 124 -35.75 10.89 -10.64
CA LYS A 124 -34.50 10.18 -10.98
C LYS A 124 -33.68 10.92 -12.02
N GLN A 125 -34.32 11.40 -13.09
CA GLN A 125 -33.64 12.16 -14.13
C GLN A 125 -33.08 13.48 -13.59
N LEU A 126 -33.90 14.28 -12.91
CA LEU A 126 -33.47 15.57 -12.36
C LEU A 126 -32.40 15.43 -11.27
N ALA A 127 -32.46 14.37 -10.45
CA ALA A 127 -31.43 14.04 -9.49
C ALA A 127 -30.10 13.69 -10.16
N GLY A 128 -30.13 12.89 -11.25
CA GLY A 128 -28.94 12.57 -12.04
C GLY A 128 -28.32 13.81 -12.70
N ASP A 129 -29.15 14.66 -13.31
CA ASP A 129 -28.71 15.92 -13.93
C ASP A 129 -28.10 16.86 -12.88
N LEU A 130 -28.71 16.97 -11.70
CA LEU A 130 -28.19 17.78 -10.59
C LEU A 130 -26.86 17.26 -10.05
N GLU A 131 -26.72 15.95 -9.85
CA GLU A 131 -25.46 15.32 -9.42
C GLU A 131 -24.34 15.59 -10.42
N GLN A 132 -24.62 15.42 -11.71
CA GLN A 132 -23.65 15.68 -12.77
C GLN A 132 -23.20 17.15 -12.76
N ILE A 133 -24.14 18.10 -12.75
CA ILE A 133 -23.83 19.53 -12.77
C ILE A 133 -23.06 19.94 -11.49
N LEU A 134 -23.43 19.41 -10.33
CA LEU A 134 -22.74 19.67 -9.07
C LEU A 134 -21.29 19.12 -9.10
N ALA A 135 -21.09 17.91 -9.64
CA ALA A 135 -19.76 17.32 -9.77
C ALA A 135 -18.87 18.13 -10.71
N GLU A 136 -19.39 18.54 -11.87
CA GLU A 136 -18.67 19.39 -12.82
C GLU A 136 -18.32 20.76 -12.22
N ALA A 137 -19.27 21.39 -11.50
CA ALA A 137 -19.03 22.66 -10.81
C ALA A 137 -17.97 22.54 -9.71
N LEU A 138 -17.96 21.46 -8.93
CA LEU A 138 -16.96 21.22 -7.90
C LEU A 138 -15.56 20.99 -8.49
N SER A 139 -15.47 20.28 -9.62
CA SER A 139 -14.22 20.09 -10.36
C SER A 139 -13.65 21.43 -10.85
N ASP A 140 -14.48 22.27 -11.47
CA ASP A 140 -14.05 23.59 -11.94
C ASP A 140 -13.72 24.55 -10.78
N LEU A 141 -14.42 24.47 -9.65
CA LEU A 141 -14.08 25.21 -8.42
C LEU A 141 -12.71 24.80 -7.86
N ALA A 142 -12.38 23.52 -7.90
CA ALA A 142 -11.08 23.01 -7.46
C ALA A 142 -9.94 23.52 -8.35
N ARG A 143 -10.17 23.68 -9.66
CA ARG A 143 -9.21 24.27 -10.61
C ARG A 143 -9.11 25.80 -10.51
N ALA A 144 -10.21 26.48 -10.19
CA ALA A 144 -10.25 27.94 -10.04
C ALA A 144 -9.45 28.46 -8.83
N ALA A 145 -9.46 27.71 -7.72
CA ALA A 145 -8.81 28.13 -6.47
C ALA A 145 -7.28 28.37 -6.59
N PRO A 146 -6.47 27.44 -7.14
CA PRO A 146 -5.03 27.67 -7.31
C PRO A 146 -4.74 28.82 -8.28
N LEU A 147 -5.49 28.93 -9.39
CA LEU A 147 -5.34 30.04 -10.35
C LEU A 147 -5.59 31.40 -9.68
N GLY A 148 -6.62 31.51 -8.84
CA GLY A 148 -6.89 32.73 -8.09
C GLY A 148 -5.74 33.16 -7.17
N ASN A 149 -5.08 32.21 -6.51
CA ASN A 149 -3.92 32.52 -5.65
C ASN A 149 -2.69 32.92 -6.48
N VAL A 150 -2.39 32.17 -7.55
CA VAL A 150 -1.24 32.43 -8.43
C VAL A 150 -1.34 33.82 -9.04
N HIS A 151 -2.50 34.18 -9.61
CA HIS A 151 -2.72 35.51 -10.19
C HIS A 151 -2.59 36.63 -9.17
N ARG A 152 -3.05 36.42 -7.93
CA ARG A 152 -2.90 37.43 -6.87
C ARG A 152 -1.43 37.68 -6.53
N THR A 153 -0.65 36.61 -6.36
CA THR A 153 0.79 36.72 -6.12
C THR A 153 1.54 37.36 -7.30
N MET A 154 1.17 37.02 -8.54
CA MET A 154 1.78 37.63 -9.72
C MET A 154 1.45 39.12 -9.83
N LEU A 155 0.20 39.52 -9.54
CA LEU A 155 -0.21 40.92 -9.53
C LEU A 155 0.49 41.73 -8.43
N ASP A 156 0.61 41.19 -7.22
CA ASP A 156 1.35 41.84 -6.13
C ASP A 156 2.81 42.11 -6.57
N LYS A 157 3.45 41.13 -7.22
CA LYS A 157 4.80 41.32 -7.79
C LYS A 157 4.84 42.39 -8.89
N ILE A 158 3.83 42.47 -9.75
CA ILE A 158 3.75 43.50 -10.80
C ILE A 158 3.64 44.89 -10.17
N ILE A 159 2.81 45.04 -9.13
CA ILE A 159 2.68 46.29 -8.37
C ILE A 159 4.02 46.68 -7.74
N ASP A 160 4.78 45.73 -7.20
CA ASP A 160 6.11 46.00 -6.66
C ASP A 160 7.11 46.42 -7.76
N ILE A 161 7.00 45.89 -8.98
CA ILE A 161 7.78 46.35 -10.14
C ILE A 161 7.42 47.79 -10.52
N GLU A 162 6.13 48.17 -10.47
CA GLU A 162 5.71 49.55 -10.71
C GLU A 162 6.28 50.51 -9.66
N ARG A 163 6.23 50.13 -8.39
CA ARG A 163 6.86 50.91 -7.31
C ARG A 163 8.36 51.03 -7.51
N PHE A 164 9.02 49.94 -7.92
CA PHE A 164 10.45 49.96 -8.25
C PHE A 164 10.77 50.94 -9.37
N ARG A 165 9.95 50.98 -10.44
CA ARG A 165 10.08 51.96 -11.54
C ARG A 165 9.97 53.39 -11.01
N ASP A 166 8.99 53.67 -10.16
CA ASP A 166 8.75 55.01 -9.62
C ASP A 166 9.88 55.46 -8.69
N ASP A 167 10.37 54.56 -7.83
CA ASP A 167 11.54 54.76 -6.98
C ASP A 167 12.81 55.04 -7.80
N LEU A 168 13.01 54.27 -8.87
CA LEU A 168 14.16 54.43 -9.78
C LEU A 168 14.10 55.78 -10.50
N ASN A 169 12.92 56.19 -10.96
CA ASN A 169 12.70 57.50 -11.56
C ASN A 169 12.94 58.64 -10.55
N GLY A 170 12.50 58.48 -9.30
CA GLY A 170 12.79 59.41 -8.21
C GLY A 170 14.29 59.57 -7.95
N GLN A 171 15.02 58.44 -7.90
CA GLN A 171 16.48 58.43 -7.76
C GLN A 171 17.19 59.11 -8.92
N ILE A 172 16.78 58.84 -10.17
CA ILE A 172 17.37 59.48 -11.35
C ILE A 172 17.21 61.00 -11.28
N LYS A 173 16.08 61.52 -10.81
CA LYS A 173 15.90 62.98 -10.64
C LYS A 173 16.88 63.58 -9.62
N ILE A 174 17.13 62.89 -8.52
CA ILE A 174 18.11 63.32 -7.49
C ILE A 174 19.51 63.27 -8.07
N VAL A 175 19.88 62.12 -8.64
CA VAL A 175 21.18 61.88 -9.32
C VAL A 175 21.45 62.93 -10.39
N ASN A 176 20.47 63.27 -11.23
CA ASN A 176 20.62 64.28 -12.26
C ASN A 176 20.99 65.65 -11.69
N ARG A 177 20.27 66.06 -10.64
CA ARG A 177 20.51 67.32 -9.95
C ARG A 177 21.92 67.35 -9.35
N ASP A 178 22.34 66.27 -8.71
CA ASP A 178 23.64 66.18 -8.06
C ASP A 178 24.79 66.17 -9.07
N VAL A 179 24.64 65.45 -10.19
CA VAL A 179 25.59 65.45 -11.32
C VAL A 179 25.72 66.86 -11.92
N GLU A 180 24.61 67.55 -12.17
CA GLU A 180 24.60 68.89 -12.74
C GLU A 180 25.23 69.92 -11.81
N ARG A 181 24.89 69.86 -10.51
CA ARG A 181 25.50 70.70 -9.48
C ARG A 181 27.01 70.46 -9.41
N SER A 182 27.43 69.20 -9.31
CA SER A 182 28.85 68.83 -9.25
C SER A 182 29.60 69.25 -10.51
N SER A 183 28.99 69.12 -11.68
CA SER A 183 29.55 69.59 -12.95
C SER A 183 29.78 71.10 -12.96
N GLY A 184 28.81 71.89 -12.49
CA GLY A 184 28.95 73.35 -12.40
C GLY A 184 30.04 73.78 -11.41
N GLU A 185 30.10 73.12 -10.24
CA GLU A 185 31.16 73.35 -9.24
C GLU A 185 32.55 72.97 -9.80
N ASN A 186 32.66 71.86 -10.53
CA ASN A 186 33.91 71.44 -11.17
C ASN A 186 34.33 72.36 -12.32
N GLU A 187 33.40 72.88 -13.11
CA GLU A 187 33.71 73.82 -14.20
C GLU A 187 34.29 75.14 -13.66
N GLN A 188 33.74 75.66 -12.56
CA GLN A 188 34.33 76.81 -11.85
C GLN A 188 35.75 76.49 -11.37
N MET A 189 35.97 75.30 -10.81
CA MET A 189 37.28 74.84 -10.38
C MET A 189 38.28 74.70 -11.54
N PHE A 190 37.85 74.25 -12.72
CA PHE A 190 38.70 74.19 -13.90
C PHE A 190 39.05 75.56 -14.48
N ARG A 191 38.14 76.55 -14.39
CA ARG A 191 38.45 77.94 -14.74
C ARG A 191 39.47 78.54 -13.77
N LEU A 192 39.26 78.37 -12.47
CA LEU A 192 40.22 78.79 -11.44
C LEU A 192 41.59 78.13 -11.62
N PHE A 193 41.61 76.83 -11.96
CA PHE A 193 42.84 76.13 -12.32
C PHE A 193 43.54 76.81 -13.49
N LYS A 194 42.83 77.04 -14.61
CA LYS A 194 43.41 77.68 -15.80
C LYS A 194 43.95 79.08 -15.53
N GLU A 195 43.22 79.89 -14.75
CA GLU A 195 43.63 81.25 -14.37
C GLU A 195 44.87 81.26 -13.47
N ARG A 196 44.93 80.41 -12.44
CA ARG A 196 46.01 80.41 -11.44
C ARG A 196 47.31 79.76 -11.90
N VAL A 197 47.24 78.92 -12.92
CA VAL A 197 48.35 78.06 -13.37
C VAL A 197 49.04 78.61 -14.63
N THR A 198 48.48 79.66 -15.25
CA THR A 198 49.09 80.34 -16.41
C THR A 198 50.50 80.85 -16.03
N GLY A 199 51.54 80.27 -16.65
CA GLY A 199 52.96 80.57 -16.36
C GLY A 199 53.68 79.60 -15.40
N MET A 200 53.01 78.56 -14.88
CA MET A 200 53.56 77.61 -13.89
C MET A 200 53.84 76.20 -14.44
N THR A 201 53.95 76.03 -15.76
CA THR A 201 54.00 74.72 -16.45
C THR A 201 55.21 73.84 -16.10
N ASP A 202 56.31 74.44 -15.60
CA ASP A 202 57.57 73.72 -15.28
C ASP A 202 57.66 73.21 -13.82
N TYR A 203 56.63 73.44 -13.00
CA TYR A 203 56.62 73.12 -11.57
C TYR A 203 55.91 71.79 -11.26
N GLY A 204 56.40 71.06 -10.25
CA GLY A 204 55.85 69.74 -9.87
C GLY A 204 54.41 69.81 -9.35
N ILE A 205 54.08 70.89 -8.63
CA ILE A 205 52.72 71.13 -8.11
C ILE A 205 51.71 71.32 -9.26
N PHE A 206 52.13 71.89 -10.39
CA PHE A 206 51.31 71.93 -11.59
C PHE A 206 51.01 70.53 -12.13
N ARG A 207 52.01 69.66 -12.26
CA ARG A 207 51.80 68.27 -12.75
C ARG A 207 50.86 67.48 -11.84
N ASN A 208 50.97 67.67 -10.53
CA ASN A 208 50.12 66.98 -9.56
C ASN A 208 48.69 67.54 -9.60
N ALA A 209 48.53 68.87 -9.68
CA ALA A 209 47.23 69.51 -9.83
C ALA A 209 46.57 69.18 -11.19
N ASP A 210 47.33 69.08 -12.28
CA ASP A 210 46.82 68.67 -13.60
C ASP A 210 46.45 67.18 -13.64
N SER A 211 47.18 66.33 -12.91
CA SER A 211 46.82 64.93 -12.70
C SER A 211 45.54 64.79 -11.86
N VAL A 212 45.39 65.53 -10.76
CA VAL A 212 44.16 65.56 -9.95
C VAL A 212 42.99 66.11 -10.77
N ARG A 213 43.22 67.16 -11.57
CA ARG A 213 42.24 67.70 -12.52
C ARG A 213 41.78 66.65 -13.54
N THR A 214 42.72 65.91 -14.11
CA THR A 214 42.41 64.83 -15.07
C THR A 214 41.60 63.73 -14.39
N ASN A 215 42.01 63.29 -13.20
CA ASN A 215 41.27 62.30 -12.40
C ASN A 215 39.87 62.79 -11.98
N LEU A 216 39.71 64.09 -11.69
CA LEU A 216 38.42 64.71 -11.37
C LEU A 216 37.51 64.72 -12.61
N LEU A 217 38.08 65.03 -13.79
CA LEU A 217 37.35 65.03 -15.06
C LEU A 217 36.91 63.61 -15.45
N ASP A 218 37.78 62.61 -15.28
CA ASP A 218 37.47 61.20 -15.48
C ASP A 218 36.42 60.71 -14.47
N ALA A 219 36.53 61.09 -13.20
CA ALA A 219 35.54 60.76 -12.17
C ALA A 219 34.17 61.38 -12.49
N GLN A 220 34.14 62.62 -12.98
CA GLN A 220 32.92 63.31 -13.42
C GLN A 220 32.27 62.62 -14.63
N GLN A 221 33.06 62.22 -15.63
CA GLN A 221 32.57 61.47 -16.79
C GLN A 221 32.02 60.10 -16.40
N ASN A 222 32.67 59.43 -15.45
CA ASN A 222 32.17 58.17 -14.88
C ASN A 222 30.85 58.36 -14.12
N LEU A 223 30.69 59.46 -13.39
CA LEU A 223 29.43 59.80 -12.70
C LEU A 223 28.28 60.01 -13.70
N ALA A 224 28.54 60.74 -14.80
CA ALA A 224 27.59 60.94 -15.89
C ALA A 224 27.21 59.62 -16.58
N SER A 225 28.19 58.75 -16.86
CA SER A 225 27.95 57.43 -17.47
C SER A 225 27.10 56.51 -16.57
N ARG A 226 27.24 56.63 -15.25
CA ARG A 226 26.42 55.88 -14.27
C ARG A 226 24.98 56.40 -14.22
N LYS A 227 24.79 57.72 -14.34
CA LYS A 227 23.46 58.32 -14.53
C LYS A 227 22.76 57.74 -15.77
N ASP A 228 23.47 57.62 -16.88
CA ASP A 228 22.92 57.02 -18.11
C ASP A 228 22.62 55.52 -17.93
N SER A 229 23.43 54.80 -17.15
CA SER A 229 23.17 53.40 -16.79
C SER A 229 21.91 53.22 -15.94
N LEU A 230 21.63 54.12 -14.99
CA LEU A 230 20.38 54.12 -14.23
C LEU A 230 19.17 54.40 -15.14
N ARG A 231 19.33 55.32 -16.09
CA ARG A 231 18.29 55.62 -17.08
C ARG A 231 18.00 54.42 -17.99
N PHE A 232 19.04 53.69 -18.40
CA PHE A 232 18.89 52.44 -19.13
C PHE A 232 18.11 51.39 -18.33
N LEU A 233 18.37 51.23 -17.02
CA LEU A 233 17.58 50.32 -16.18
C LEU A 233 16.10 50.76 -16.06
N LEU A 234 15.83 52.07 -16.02
CA LEU A 234 14.47 52.60 -16.04
C LEU A 234 13.78 52.23 -17.35
N ASP A 235 14.45 52.42 -18.49
CA ASP A 235 13.91 52.09 -19.81
C ASP A 235 13.66 50.57 -19.94
N GLN A 236 14.54 49.72 -19.41
CA GLN A 236 14.33 48.27 -19.36
C GLN A 236 13.13 47.89 -18.49
N THR A 237 12.98 48.52 -17.32
CA THR A 237 11.82 48.29 -16.44
C THR A 237 10.52 48.74 -17.11
N GLN A 238 10.55 49.88 -17.80
CA GLN A 238 9.44 50.41 -18.58
C GLN A 238 9.05 49.43 -19.70
N GLN A 239 10.03 48.87 -20.41
CA GLN A 239 9.82 47.88 -21.46
C GLN A 239 9.12 46.60 -20.95
N LEU A 240 9.42 46.15 -19.73
CA LEU A 240 8.73 44.99 -19.12
C LEU A 240 7.26 45.29 -18.81
N LEU A 241 6.95 46.52 -18.38
CA LEU A 241 5.61 46.96 -17.98
C LEU A 241 4.70 47.29 -19.18
N THR A 242 5.22 48.05 -20.15
CA THR A 242 4.42 48.66 -21.22
C THR A 242 4.95 48.40 -22.64
N GLY A 243 6.12 47.79 -22.76
CA GLY A 243 6.75 47.51 -24.05
C GLY A 243 6.03 46.42 -24.86
N ILE A 244 6.48 46.20 -26.09
CA ILE A 244 6.04 45.05 -26.90
C ILE A 244 7.04 43.92 -26.67
N ALA A 245 6.55 42.79 -26.14
CA ALA A 245 7.37 41.62 -25.88
C ALA A 245 7.94 41.02 -27.17
N LYS A 246 9.21 40.64 -27.13
CA LYS A 246 9.82 39.78 -28.13
C LYS A 246 9.47 38.32 -27.82
N ARG A 247 9.55 37.46 -28.84
CA ARG A 247 9.20 36.04 -28.71
C ARG A 247 10.02 35.36 -27.59
N GLY A 248 9.35 34.80 -26.60
CA GLY A 248 9.98 34.08 -25.48
C GLY A 248 10.44 34.96 -24.32
N GLU A 249 10.25 36.28 -24.41
CA GLU A 249 10.59 37.23 -23.34
C GLU A 249 9.66 37.07 -22.13
N GLU A 250 8.41 36.67 -22.36
CA GLU A 250 7.41 36.36 -21.35
C GLU A 250 7.85 35.23 -20.40
N LEU A 251 8.65 34.29 -20.87
CA LEU A 251 9.12 33.14 -20.08
C LEU A 251 10.24 33.51 -19.10
N ARG A 252 10.94 34.62 -19.35
CA ARG A 252 12.11 35.06 -18.57
C ARG A 252 11.89 36.40 -17.86
N VAL A 253 10.65 36.88 -17.86
CA VAL A 253 10.31 38.23 -17.39
C VAL A 253 10.71 38.45 -15.92
N TRP A 254 10.56 37.44 -15.07
CA TRP A 254 10.88 37.51 -13.65
C TRP A 254 12.40 37.49 -13.40
N GLU A 255 13.14 36.64 -14.12
CA GLU A 255 14.61 36.60 -14.08
C GLU A 255 15.20 37.94 -14.54
N ASN A 256 14.64 38.50 -15.62
CA ASN A 256 15.07 39.77 -16.16
C ASN A 256 14.87 40.91 -15.14
N PHE A 257 13.73 40.94 -14.45
CA PHE A 257 13.49 41.94 -13.41
C PHE A 257 14.43 41.77 -12.20
N GLU A 258 14.74 40.54 -11.78
CA GLU A 258 15.67 40.30 -10.69
C GLU A 258 17.09 40.80 -11.03
N LEU A 259 17.54 40.61 -12.28
CA LEU A 259 18.80 41.17 -12.76
C LEU A 259 18.80 42.71 -12.72
N ILE A 260 17.72 43.34 -13.17
CA ILE A 260 17.55 44.80 -13.14
C ILE A 260 17.60 45.33 -11.69
N SER A 261 16.89 44.67 -10.77
CA SER A 261 16.83 45.05 -9.36
C SER A 261 18.19 44.94 -8.67
N ASN A 262 18.91 43.84 -8.90
CA ASN A 262 20.25 43.64 -8.36
C ASN A 262 21.25 44.65 -8.93
N GLU A 263 21.16 44.96 -10.22
CA GLU A 263 22.05 45.93 -10.84
C GLU A 263 21.77 47.36 -10.36
N ARG A 264 20.51 47.72 -10.09
CA ARG A 264 20.19 49.00 -9.42
C ARG A 264 20.93 49.10 -8.09
N ILE A 265 20.84 48.10 -7.21
CA ILE A 265 21.47 48.14 -5.88
C ILE A 265 22.98 48.37 -6.01
N ARG A 266 23.63 47.70 -6.97
CA ARG A 266 25.05 47.88 -7.26
C ARG A 266 25.36 49.27 -7.79
N LEU A 267 24.57 49.78 -8.73
CA LEU A 267 24.76 51.10 -9.32
C LEU A 267 24.56 52.22 -8.29
N THR A 268 23.56 52.14 -7.41
CA THR A 268 23.36 53.14 -6.35
C THR A 268 24.56 53.21 -5.41
N LYS A 269 25.06 52.05 -4.92
CA LYS A 269 26.25 52.03 -4.06
C LYS A 269 27.50 52.59 -4.75
N ARG A 270 27.67 52.29 -6.03
CA ARG A 270 28.77 52.85 -6.85
C ARG A 270 28.58 54.34 -7.05
N PHE A 271 27.35 54.82 -7.25
CA PHE A 271 27.06 56.23 -7.42
C PHE A 271 27.47 57.03 -6.18
N ASP A 272 27.06 56.61 -4.97
CA ASP A 272 27.44 57.25 -3.71
C ASP A 272 28.96 57.34 -3.54
N GLN A 273 29.67 56.25 -3.83
CA GLN A 273 31.14 56.21 -3.80
C GLN A 273 31.78 57.14 -4.85
N GLY A 274 31.17 57.24 -6.02
CA GLY A 274 31.61 58.13 -7.10
C GLY A 274 31.46 59.59 -6.70
N THR A 275 30.32 59.97 -6.12
CA THR A 275 30.05 61.33 -5.63
C THR A 275 31.07 61.74 -4.57
N SER A 276 31.30 60.90 -3.55
CA SER A 276 32.31 61.19 -2.52
C SER A 276 33.71 61.33 -3.10
N ARG A 277 34.06 60.53 -4.12
CA ARG A 277 35.36 60.63 -4.79
C ARG A 277 35.51 61.93 -5.58
N VAL A 278 34.45 62.40 -6.24
CA VAL A 278 34.46 63.68 -6.95
C VAL A 278 34.62 64.85 -5.97
N GLU A 279 33.92 64.81 -4.83
CA GLU A 279 34.07 65.83 -3.77
C GLU A 279 35.49 65.85 -3.18
N GLU A 280 36.04 64.69 -2.85
CA GLU A 280 37.42 64.54 -2.36
C GLU A 280 38.44 65.09 -3.36
N LEU A 281 38.34 64.69 -4.63
CA LEU A 281 39.26 65.17 -5.68
C LEU A 281 39.12 66.66 -5.94
N ARG A 282 37.91 67.21 -5.81
CA ARG A 282 37.68 68.65 -5.92
C ARG A 282 38.29 69.40 -4.75
N GLU A 283 38.11 68.92 -3.52
CA GLU A 283 38.71 69.51 -2.32
C GLU A 283 40.24 69.42 -2.39
N ASP A 284 40.79 68.31 -2.85
CA ASP A 284 42.22 68.13 -3.10
C ASP A 284 42.72 69.12 -4.16
N LEU A 285 42.00 69.29 -5.27
CA LEU A 285 42.34 70.28 -6.30
C LEU A 285 42.27 71.72 -5.77
N GLU A 286 41.26 72.03 -4.96
CA GLU A 286 41.10 73.34 -4.32
C GLU A 286 42.23 73.61 -3.31
N ASN A 287 42.59 72.61 -2.52
CA ASN A 287 43.71 72.66 -1.58
C ASN A 287 45.04 72.80 -2.32
N LEU A 288 45.24 72.09 -3.43
CA LEU A 288 46.41 72.23 -4.29
C LEU A 288 46.47 73.61 -4.98
N LEU A 289 45.32 74.20 -5.34
CA LEU A 289 45.23 75.56 -5.90
C LEU A 289 45.37 76.66 -4.84
N LYS A 290 45.01 76.39 -3.58
CA LYS A 290 45.31 77.25 -2.41
C LYS A 290 46.80 77.15 -2.04
N LEU A 291 47.36 75.94 -2.08
CA LEU A 291 48.79 75.68 -1.93
C LEU A 291 49.58 76.20 -3.13
N GLY A 292 48.98 76.32 -4.33
CA GLY A 292 49.56 76.92 -5.53
C GLY A 292 49.95 78.40 -5.35
N LEU A 293 49.26 79.13 -4.46
CA LEU A 293 49.68 80.47 -4.02
C LEU A 293 50.74 80.44 -2.91
N ALA A 294 51.03 79.28 -2.32
CA ALA A 294 52.14 79.02 -1.40
C ALA A 294 53.27 78.17 -2.03
N ALA A 295 53.11 77.77 -3.30
CA ALA A 295 53.89 76.78 -4.04
C ALA A 295 55.21 77.32 -4.58
N GLN A 296 55.77 78.28 -3.86
CA GLN A 296 57.21 78.37 -3.83
C GLN A 296 57.78 77.41 -2.78
N SER A 297 56.98 76.75 -1.92
CA SER A 297 57.57 76.10 -0.75
C SER A 297 56.92 74.76 -0.30
N TYR A 298 57.75 73.79 0.11
CA TYR A 298 57.38 72.46 0.61
C TYR A 298 57.26 72.46 2.13
N SER A 299 56.12 72.01 2.70
CA SER A 299 55.93 72.03 4.16
C SER A 299 56.17 70.68 4.82
N LYS A 300 56.60 70.70 6.08
CA LYS A 300 56.89 69.49 6.87
C LYS A 300 55.67 68.57 7.02
N SER A 301 54.46 69.13 7.08
CA SER A 301 53.21 68.38 7.28
C SER A 301 52.46 68.04 5.98
N GLN A 302 53.02 68.38 4.81
CA GLN A 302 52.34 68.29 3.52
C GLN A 302 51.79 66.89 3.20
N PHE A 303 52.54 65.84 3.55
CA PHE A 303 52.16 64.45 3.28
C PHE A 303 51.62 63.71 4.51
N SER A 304 51.75 64.27 5.72
CA SER A 304 51.48 63.55 6.97
C SER A 304 50.07 62.96 7.05
N LYS A 305 49.03 63.71 6.63
CA LYS A 305 47.64 63.23 6.63
C LYS A 305 47.46 62.06 5.66
N ARG A 306 47.83 62.23 4.38
CA ARG A 306 47.69 61.22 3.33
C ARG A 306 48.52 59.96 3.59
N VAL A 307 49.73 60.11 4.14
CA VAL A 307 50.58 58.99 4.58
C VAL A 307 49.88 58.19 5.67
N ASN A 308 49.37 58.85 6.71
CA ASN A 308 48.67 58.20 7.82
C ASN A 308 47.37 57.50 7.35
N GLU A 309 46.59 58.14 6.50
CA GLU A 309 45.36 57.58 5.94
C GLU A 309 45.65 56.36 5.05
N THR A 310 46.65 56.44 4.18
CA THR A 310 47.06 55.34 3.31
C THR A 310 47.62 54.17 4.12
N ALA A 311 48.47 54.44 5.12
CA ALA A 311 48.99 53.41 6.02
C ALA A 311 47.86 52.72 6.81
N SER A 312 46.86 53.48 7.27
CA SER A 312 45.66 52.94 7.93
C SER A 312 44.83 52.06 6.98
N ALA A 313 44.64 52.49 5.73
CA ALA A 313 43.94 51.73 4.70
C ALA A 313 44.67 50.41 4.36
N ILE A 314 46.00 50.45 4.19
CA ILE A 314 46.84 49.26 3.99
C ILE A 314 46.73 48.31 5.18
N LYS A 315 46.75 48.83 6.42
CA LYS A 315 46.59 48.02 7.63
C LYS A 315 45.23 47.34 7.67
N LYS A 316 44.15 48.04 7.32
CA LYS A 316 42.79 47.48 7.24
C LYS A 316 42.69 46.40 6.17
N ALA A 317 43.18 46.66 4.96
CA ALA A 317 43.21 45.68 3.87
C ALA A 317 44.03 44.44 4.26
N THR A 318 45.16 44.63 4.93
CA THR A 318 46.00 43.53 5.44
C THR A 318 45.27 42.67 6.47
N LYS A 319 44.50 43.28 7.38
CA LYS A 319 43.69 42.54 8.35
C LYS A 319 42.64 41.67 7.66
N THR A 320 41.93 42.23 6.68
CA THR A 320 40.94 41.49 5.88
C THR A 320 41.58 40.36 5.09
N TYR A 321 42.67 40.62 4.38
CA TYR A 321 43.40 39.59 3.64
C TYR A 321 43.90 38.46 4.55
N LYS A 322 44.50 38.78 5.71
CA LYS A 322 44.96 37.74 6.65
C LYS A 322 43.81 36.87 7.17
N SER A 323 42.64 37.45 7.42
CA SER A 323 41.45 36.68 7.80
C SER A 323 41.05 35.70 6.69
N ILE A 324 41.05 36.16 5.43
CA ILE A 324 40.71 35.32 4.27
C ILE A 324 41.80 34.26 4.03
N GLU A 325 43.07 34.62 4.14
CA GLU A 325 44.20 33.69 3.98
C GLU A 325 44.15 32.58 5.03
N ASN A 326 43.84 32.92 6.28
CA ASN A 326 43.69 31.93 7.35
C ASN A 326 42.51 30.99 7.06
N GLU A 327 41.36 31.52 6.63
CA GLU A 327 40.19 30.71 6.27
C GLU A 327 40.49 29.81 5.07
N VAL A 328 41.10 30.32 4.00
CA VAL A 328 41.51 29.50 2.85
C VAL A 328 42.45 28.38 3.26
N ARG A 329 43.37 28.62 4.21
CA ARG A 329 44.27 27.57 4.74
C ARG A 329 43.52 26.54 5.59
N LEU A 330 42.51 26.97 6.35
CA LEU A 330 41.67 26.09 7.16
C LEU A 330 40.82 25.17 6.28
N GLN A 331 40.14 25.75 5.30
CA GLN A 331 39.26 25.04 4.37
C GLN A 331 40.05 24.19 3.37
N PHE A 332 41.25 24.64 2.97
CA PHE A 332 42.11 23.96 1.99
C PHE A 332 43.56 23.78 2.47
N PRO A 333 43.81 22.82 3.38
CA PRO A 333 45.16 22.37 3.70
C PRO A 333 45.89 21.89 2.43
N ASP A 334 47.23 21.83 2.47
CA ASP A 334 48.05 21.63 1.24
C ASP A 334 47.66 20.38 0.42
N GLY A 335 47.08 19.35 1.05
CA GLY A 335 46.58 18.14 0.39
C GLY A 335 45.28 18.30 -0.41
N THR A 336 44.45 19.32 -0.13
CA THR A 336 43.13 19.51 -0.76
C THR A 336 43.09 20.67 -1.76
N ARG A 337 44.22 21.33 -2.02
CA ARG A 337 44.38 22.41 -3.03
C ARG A 337 44.31 21.95 -4.49
N LYS A 338 43.75 20.77 -4.72
CA LYS A 338 43.38 20.24 -6.03
C LYS A 338 41.87 20.10 -6.17
N SER A 339 41.09 20.47 -5.15
CA SER A 339 39.64 20.39 -5.19
C SER A 339 39.03 21.38 -6.16
N PRO A 340 37.90 21.01 -6.80
CA PRO A 340 37.17 21.91 -7.70
C PRO A 340 36.89 23.28 -7.05
N LEU A 341 36.51 23.28 -5.77
CA LEU A 341 36.19 24.50 -5.03
C LEU A 341 37.43 25.38 -4.80
N TYR A 342 38.59 24.80 -4.46
CA TYR A 342 39.82 25.57 -4.34
C TYR A 342 40.25 26.15 -5.69
N LEU A 343 40.22 25.34 -6.75
CA LEU A 343 40.63 25.77 -8.08
C LEU A 343 39.73 26.90 -8.62
N ALA A 344 38.43 26.89 -8.30
CA ALA A 344 37.49 27.94 -8.69
C ALA A 344 37.83 29.32 -8.11
N ILE A 345 38.52 29.38 -6.96
CA ILE A 345 38.90 30.63 -6.30
C ILE A 345 40.40 30.93 -6.39
N ARG A 346 41.20 29.97 -6.87
CA ARG A 346 42.67 29.99 -6.79
C ARG A 346 43.28 31.21 -7.47
N ASP A 347 42.90 31.47 -8.71
CA ASP A 347 43.58 32.47 -9.54
C ASP A 347 43.33 33.88 -8.99
N ASP A 348 42.09 34.18 -8.62
CA ASP A 348 41.72 35.43 -7.94
C ASP A 348 42.39 35.57 -6.57
N PHE A 349 42.56 34.47 -5.83
CA PHE A 349 43.23 34.48 -4.52
C PHE A 349 44.74 34.73 -4.65
N LEU A 350 45.38 34.14 -5.67
CA LEU A 350 46.79 34.39 -5.98
C LEU A 350 47.02 35.84 -6.42
N GLU A 351 46.10 36.42 -7.20
CA GLU A 351 46.18 37.83 -7.57
C GLU A 351 45.99 38.74 -6.36
N TYR A 352 45.03 38.44 -5.48
CA TYR A 352 44.87 39.17 -4.23
C TYR A 352 46.14 39.13 -3.37
N ARG A 353 46.78 37.96 -3.26
CA ARG A 353 48.07 37.79 -2.56
C ARG A 353 49.19 38.62 -3.17
N LYS A 354 49.28 38.73 -4.50
CA LYS A 354 50.29 39.57 -5.19
C LYS A 354 50.08 41.05 -4.88
N ILE A 355 48.83 41.54 -4.99
CA ILE A 355 48.47 42.92 -4.64
C ILE A 355 48.87 43.22 -3.19
N MET A 356 48.55 42.34 -2.25
CA MET A 356 48.89 42.54 -0.84
C MET A 356 50.40 42.55 -0.57
N LYS A 357 51.20 41.77 -1.31
CA LYS A 357 52.67 41.85 -1.24
C LYS A 357 53.19 43.23 -1.71
N ARG A 358 52.64 43.77 -2.81
CA ARG A 358 53.00 45.10 -3.31
C ARG A 358 52.61 46.20 -2.33
N LEU A 359 51.39 46.16 -1.79
CA LEU A 359 50.94 47.09 -0.75
C LEU A 359 51.84 47.10 0.49
N ASN A 360 52.36 45.95 0.91
CA ASN A 360 53.33 45.90 1.99
C ASN A 360 54.67 46.56 1.61
N GLY A 361 55.14 46.36 0.37
CA GLY A 361 56.31 47.06 -0.18
C GLY A 361 56.12 48.58 -0.27
N TYR A 362 54.94 49.03 -0.69
CA TYR A 362 54.58 50.44 -0.71
C TYR A 362 54.56 51.02 0.70
N ASN A 363 53.99 50.34 1.69
CA ASN A 363 53.97 50.81 3.08
C ASN A 363 55.39 51.03 3.66
N ILE A 364 56.33 50.13 3.36
CA ILE A 364 57.74 50.29 3.75
C ILE A 364 58.36 51.51 3.07
N SER A 365 58.10 51.67 1.77
CA SER A 365 58.65 52.76 0.95
C SER A 365 58.07 54.13 1.31
N ILE A 366 56.76 54.20 1.59
CA ILE A 366 56.06 55.39 2.08
C ILE A 366 56.68 55.85 3.40
N ASN A 367 56.85 54.95 4.37
CA ASN A 367 57.45 55.31 5.67
C ASN A 367 58.88 55.82 5.49
N LYS A 368 59.71 55.08 4.75
CA LYS A 368 61.11 55.46 4.49
C LYS A 368 61.24 56.82 3.81
N ASN A 369 60.42 57.09 2.78
CA ASN A 369 60.49 58.37 2.06
C ASN A 369 59.82 59.51 2.83
N SER A 370 58.80 59.23 3.66
CA SER A 370 58.17 60.19 4.56
C SER A 370 59.12 60.62 5.67
N ASP A 371 59.90 59.68 6.21
CA ASP A 371 60.93 59.96 7.22
C ASP A 371 62.04 60.83 6.62
N LYS A 372 62.58 60.43 5.45
CA LYS A 372 63.58 61.22 4.71
C LYS A 372 63.07 62.63 4.36
N TYR A 373 61.82 62.73 3.91
CA TYR A 373 61.19 64.02 3.62
C TYR A 373 61.06 64.88 4.88
N SER A 374 60.75 64.27 6.03
CA SER A 374 60.66 64.96 7.32
C SER A 374 62.03 65.37 7.88
N GLU A 375 63.09 64.61 7.58
CA GLU A 375 64.48 64.89 7.95
C GLU A 375 65.06 66.11 7.23
N LEU A 376 64.57 66.45 6.02
CA LEU A 376 64.94 67.69 5.31
C LEU A 376 64.64 68.96 6.13
N PHE A 377 63.75 68.86 7.12
CA PHE A 377 63.41 69.95 8.04
C PHE A 377 64.23 69.89 9.36
N GLY A 378 65.29 69.09 9.41
CA GLY A 378 66.27 68.96 10.50
C GLY A 378 67.67 69.45 10.07
N GLY A 379 68.60 69.62 11.04
CA GLY A 379 69.95 70.13 10.74
C GLY A 379 70.01 71.66 10.57
N GLY A 380 70.65 72.17 9.50
CA GLY A 380 70.83 73.61 9.20
C GLY A 380 69.54 74.41 9.01
N LEU A 381 68.41 73.72 8.84
CA LEU A 381 67.05 74.28 8.74
C LEU A 381 66.22 74.10 10.03
N LYS A 382 66.85 73.85 11.18
CA LYS A 382 66.16 73.63 12.47
C LYS A 382 65.19 74.78 12.78
N GLY A 383 63.89 74.48 12.77
CA GLY A 383 62.81 75.44 13.07
C GLY A 383 62.08 76.00 11.84
N LYS A 384 62.56 75.75 10.63
CA LYS A 384 61.87 76.11 9.38
C LYS A 384 60.69 75.15 9.15
N LYS A 385 59.50 75.70 8.94
CA LYS A 385 58.27 74.92 8.67
C LYS A 385 58.07 74.61 7.18
N VAL A 386 58.81 75.31 6.32
CA VAL A 386 58.64 75.30 4.87
C VAL A 386 60.00 75.48 4.17
N ILE A 387 60.24 74.74 3.09
CA ILE A 387 61.44 74.78 2.22
C ILE A 387 61.06 75.49 0.92
N SER A 388 61.61 76.68 0.67
CA SER A 388 61.29 77.56 -0.48
C SER A 388 62.27 77.37 -1.65
N PRO A 389 62.07 77.94 -2.87
CA PRO A 389 62.92 77.66 -4.03
C PRO A 389 64.33 78.22 -3.89
N GLU A 390 64.53 79.16 -2.96
CA GLU A 390 65.83 79.73 -2.62
C GLU A 390 66.65 78.83 -1.67
N ASP A 391 66.07 77.76 -1.12
CA ASP A 391 66.76 76.83 -0.21
C ASP A 391 67.56 75.77 -0.98
N GLU A 392 68.78 75.46 -0.54
CA GLU A 392 69.64 74.46 -1.18
C GLU A 392 68.97 73.07 -1.23
N GLU A 393 68.17 72.76 -0.21
CA GLU A 393 67.43 71.52 -0.05
C GLU A 393 66.17 71.44 -0.94
N PHE A 394 65.76 72.51 -1.64
CA PHE A 394 64.54 72.56 -2.44
C PHE A 394 64.49 71.53 -3.57
N SER A 395 65.62 71.32 -4.26
CA SER A 395 65.71 70.32 -5.33
C SER A 395 65.50 68.90 -4.78
N GLN A 396 66.01 68.63 -3.58
CA GLN A 396 65.86 67.34 -2.90
C GLN A 396 64.44 67.16 -2.33
N ALA A 397 63.82 68.22 -1.81
CA ALA A 397 62.42 68.24 -1.37
C ALA A 397 61.45 67.98 -2.53
N LYS A 398 61.69 68.59 -3.70
CA LYS A 398 60.92 68.38 -4.93
C LYS A 398 60.99 66.93 -5.42
N GLN A 399 62.18 66.32 -5.38
CA GLN A 399 62.36 64.92 -5.74
C GLN A 399 61.63 63.99 -4.78
N LEU A 400 61.85 64.11 -3.47
CA LEU A 400 61.21 63.26 -2.46
C LEU A 400 59.69 63.43 -2.41
N ALA A 401 59.17 64.65 -2.64
CA ALA A 401 57.74 64.89 -2.79
C ALA A 401 57.15 64.18 -4.02
N GLY A 402 57.84 64.23 -5.17
CA GLY A 402 57.44 63.51 -6.38
C GLY A 402 57.43 61.98 -6.18
N ASP A 403 58.48 61.45 -5.57
CA ASP A 403 58.59 60.02 -5.25
C ASP A 403 57.48 59.57 -4.27
N LEU A 404 57.20 60.37 -3.24
CA LEU A 404 56.11 60.10 -2.28
C LEU A 404 54.74 60.12 -2.95
N GLU A 405 54.48 61.10 -3.82
CA GLU A 405 53.21 61.18 -4.53
C GLU A 405 53.00 60.00 -5.48
N GLN A 406 54.04 59.59 -6.19
CA GLN A 406 53.98 58.42 -7.05
C GLN A 406 53.67 57.16 -6.26
N ILE A 407 54.40 56.90 -5.17
CA ILE A 407 54.20 55.69 -4.35
C ILE A 407 52.81 55.69 -3.69
N LEU A 408 52.33 56.85 -3.22
CA LEU A 408 50.98 56.99 -2.65
C LEU A 408 49.90 56.72 -3.72
N ALA A 409 50.06 57.22 -4.94
CA ALA A 409 49.12 56.97 -6.04
C ALA A 409 49.07 55.49 -6.43
N GLU A 410 50.23 54.83 -6.52
CA GLU A 410 50.33 53.39 -6.80
C GLU A 410 49.70 52.55 -5.66
N ALA A 411 49.95 52.91 -4.41
CA ALA A 411 49.35 52.24 -3.25
C ALA A 411 47.82 52.38 -3.22
N LEU A 412 47.28 53.56 -3.54
CA LEU A 412 45.84 53.79 -3.62
C LEU A 412 45.20 53.01 -4.77
N SER A 413 45.89 52.88 -5.91
CA SER A 413 45.44 52.07 -7.05
C SER A 413 45.33 50.59 -6.68
N ASP A 414 46.35 50.03 -6.03
CA ASP A 414 46.33 48.63 -5.59
C ASP A 414 45.35 48.39 -4.43
N LEU A 415 45.12 49.36 -3.55
CA LEU A 415 44.06 49.31 -2.54
C LEU A 415 42.66 49.24 -3.18
N ALA A 416 42.42 50.03 -4.23
CA ALA A 416 41.16 50.01 -4.97
C ALA A 416 40.93 48.66 -5.67
N ARG A 417 41.99 47.99 -6.13
CA ARG A 417 41.93 46.64 -6.72
C ARG A 417 41.75 45.54 -5.67
N ALA A 418 42.33 45.68 -4.48
CA ALA A 418 42.23 44.72 -3.38
C ALA A 418 40.81 44.65 -2.76
N ALA A 419 40.13 45.80 -2.64
CA ALA A 419 38.83 45.91 -1.99
C ALA A 419 37.74 44.96 -2.56
N PRO A 420 37.50 44.88 -3.89
CA PRO A 420 36.49 43.95 -4.44
C PRO A 420 36.87 42.48 -4.25
N LEU A 421 38.16 42.13 -4.35
CA LEU A 421 38.65 40.77 -4.14
C LEU A 421 38.39 40.28 -2.72
N GLY A 422 38.56 41.15 -1.72
CA GLY A 422 38.23 40.82 -0.32
C GLY A 422 36.77 40.41 -0.12
N ASN A 423 35.83 41.12 -0.75
CA ASN A 423 34.40 40.80 -0.63
C ASN A 423 34.04 39.51 -1.38
N VAL A 424 34.53 39.35 -2.62
CA VAL A 424 34.25 38.16 -3.44
C VAL A 424 34.74 36.89 -2.75
N HIS A 425 35.98 36.88 -2.27
CA HIS A 425 36.54 35.72 -1.56
C HIS A 425 35.79 35.40 -0.28
N ARG A 426 35.35 36.41 0.47
CA ARG A 426 34.56 36.17 1.69
C ARG A 426 33.23 35.47 1.35
N THR A 427 32.51 35.96 0.35
CA THR A 427 31.25 35.34 -0.09
C THR A 427 31.46 33.91 -0.61
N MET A 428 32.52 33.66 -1.37
CA MET A 428 32.83 32.31 -1.87
C MET A 428 33.19 31.34 -0.73
N LEU A 429 33.95 31.80 0.27
CA LEU A 429 34.28 31.01 1.45
C LEU A 429 33.05 30.68 2.30
N ASP A 430 32.15 31.64 2.51
CA ASP A 430 30.91 31.40 3.24
C ASP A 430 30.06 30.32 2.52
N LYS A 431 30.00 30.35 1.18
CA LYS A 431 29.37 29.27 0.39
C LYS A 431 30.05 27.91 0.55
N ILE A 432 31.38 27.86 0.60
CA ILE A 432 32.13 26.61 0.80
C ILE A 432 31.81 26.01 2.18
N ILE A 433 31.74 26.84 3.21
CA ILE A 433 31.34 26.41 4.56
C ILE A 433 29.92 25.84 4.56
N ASP A 434 29.00 26.44 3.80
CA ASP A 434 27.64 25.88 3.66
C ASP A 434 27.63 24.52 2.93
N ILE A 435 28.54 24.28 1.98
CA ILE A 435 28.72 22.96 1.35
C ILE A 435 29.25 21.94 2.36
N GLU A 436 30.17 22.31 3.25
CA GLU A 436 30.64 21.43 4.33
C GLU A 436 29.52 21.06 5.30
N ARG A 437 28.69 22.03 5.69
CA ARG A 437 27.49 21.78 6.50
C ARG A 437 26.52 20.86 5.79
N PHE A 438 26.30 21.06 4.49
CA PHE A 438 25.47 20.17 3.68
C PHE A 438 25.99 18.73 3.67
N ARG A 439 27.31 18.53 3.53
CA ARG A 439 27.95 17.21 3.62
C ARG A 439 27.65 16.55 4.97
N ASP A 440 27.83 17.28 6.06
CA ASP A 440 27.64 16.75 7.42
C ASP A 440 26.17 16.40 7.69
N ASP A 441 25.25 17.25 7.26
CA ASP A 441 23.80 17.00 7.32
C ASP A 441 23.41 15.76 6.50
N LEU A 442 23.93 15.62 5.27
CA LEU A 442 23.68 14.47 4.42
C LEU A 442 24.22 13.18 5.04
N ASN A 443 25.44 13.22 5.61
CA ASN A 443 26.01 12.09 6.34
C ASN A 443 25.17 11.69 7.56
N GLY A 444 24.67 12.68 8.32
CA GLY A 444 23.73 12.45 9.41
C GLY A 444 22.44 11.75 8.95
N GLN A 445 21.85 12.22 7.85
CA GLN A 445 20.66 11.61 7.25
C GLN A 445 20.91 10.18 6.78
N ILE A 446 22.04 9.92 6.10
CA ILE A 446 22.40 8.57 5.64
C ILE A 446 22.49 7.58 6.81
N LYS A 447 23.00 8.01 7.98
CA LYS A 447 23.04 7.14 9.18
C LYS A 447 21.65 6.76 9.67
N ILE A 448 20.71 7.70 9.66
CA ILE A 448 19.30 7.46 10.03
C ILE A 448 18.67 6.51 9.01
N VAL A 449 18.77 6.85 7.73
CA VAL A 449 18.28 6.04 6.60
C VAL A 449 18.81 4.61 6.66
N ASN A 450 20.10 4.42 6.93
CA ASN A 450 20.69 3.07 7.04
C ASN A 450 20.01 2.24 8.13
N ARG A 451 19.83 2.84 9.31
CA ARG A 451 19.19 2.19 10.45
C ARG A 451 17.74 1.81 10.13
N ASP A 452 17.00 2.71 9.48
CA ASP A 452 15.60 2.49 9.14
C ASP A 452 15.44 1.40 8.06
N VAL A 453 16.30 1.40 7.04
CA VAL A 453 16.33 0.32 6.02
C VAL A 453 16.66 -1.03 6.64
N GLU A 454 17.65 -1.09 7.53
CA GLU A 454 18.06 -2.33 8.21
C GLU A 454 16.96 -2.86 9.13
N ARG A 455 16.33 -1.98 9.92
CA ARG A 455 15.17 -2.31 10.75
C ARG A 455 14.03 -2.86 9.89
N SER A 456 13.66 -2.14 8.84
CA SER A 456 12.58 -2.54 7.93
C SER A 456 12.88 -3.88 7.25
N SER A 457 14.14 -4.12 6.86
CA SER A 457 14.57 -5.41 6.31
C SER A 457 14.38 -6.55 7.30
N GLY A 458 14.76 -6.36 8.57
CA GLY A 458 14.59 -7.38 9.61
C GLY A 458 13.12 -7.68 9.89
N GLU A 459 12.26 -6.66 9.91
CA GLU A 459 10.80 -6.81 10.06
C GLU A 459 10.19 -7.54 8.84
N ASN A 460 10.65 -7.24 7.61
CA ASN A 460 10.22 -7.95 6.40
C ASN A 460 10.67 -9.42 6.38
N GLU A 461 11.88 -9.73 6.87
CA GLU A 461 12.33 -11.12 7.00
C GLU A 461 11.44 -11.94 7.93
N GLN A 462 11.02 -11.37 9.07
CA GLN A 462 10.08 -12.02 9.97
C GLN A 462 8.75 -12.27 9.28
N MET A 463 8.25 -11.28 8.53
CA MET A 463 7.02 -11.43 7.74
C MET A 463 7.11 -12.50 6.66
N PHE A 464 8.26 -12.65 5.99
CA PHE A 464 8.47 -13.71 5.00
C PHE A 464 8.55 -15.10 5.63
N ARG A 465 9.06 -15.23 6.86
CA ARG A 465 9.00 -16.50 7.61
C ARG A 465 7.56 -16.85 7.97
N LEU A 466 6.81 -15.89 8.52
CA LEU A 466 5.39 -16.06 8.83
C LEU A 466 4.58 -16.42 7.58
N PHE A 467 4.88 -15.80 6.44
CA PHE A 467 4.28 -16.16 5.16
C PHE A 467 4.52 -17.63 4.85
N LYS A 468 5.79 -18.08 4.87
CA LYS A 468 6.15 -19.46 4.56
C LYS A 468 5.46 -20.48 5.47
N GLU A 469 5.38 -20.18 6.77
CA GLU A 469 4.70 -21.02 7.75
C GLU A 469 3.20 -21.15 7.45
N ARG A 470 2.51 -20.02 7.27
CA ARG A 470 1.04 -20.00 7.14
C ARG A 470 0.50 -20.44 5.79
N VAL A 471 1.28 -20.32 4.72
CA VAL A 471 0.85 -20.78 3.38
C VAL A 471 1.08 -22.27 3.13
N THR A 472 1.69 -22.99 4.08
CA THR A 472 1.92 -24.43 3.94
C THR A 472 0.58 -25.16 3.78
N GLY A 473 0.42 -25.91 2.69
CA GLY A 473 -0.84 -26.60 2.37
C GLY A 473 -1.92 -25.71 1.74
N MET A 474 -1.62 -24.43 1.46
CA MET A 474 -2.60 -23.46 0.92
C MET A 474 -2.31 -23.05 -0.53
N THR A 475 -1.28 -23.62 -1.17
CA THR A 475 -0.78 -23.18 -2.50
C THR A 475 -1.78 -23.32 -3.63
N ASP A 476 -2.74 -24.23 -3.49
CA ASP A 476 -3.72 -24.54 -4.54
C ASP A 476 -4.93 -23.58 -4.51
N TYR A 477 -5.06 -22.76 -3.46
CA TYR A 477 -6.18 -21.83 -3.28
C TYR A 477 -5.85 -20.42 -3.79
N GLY A 478 -6.85 -19.70 -4.30
CA GLY A 478 -6.67 -18.37 -4.89
C GLY A 478 -6.08 -17.35 -3.92
N ILE A 479 -6.40 -17.46 -2.62
CA ILE A 479 -5.89 -16.57 -1.56
C ILE A 479 -4.36 -16.58 -1.44
N PHE A 480 -3.71 -17.71 -1.76
CA PHE A 480 -2.25 -17.79 -1.79
C PHE A 480 -1.66 -16.84 -2.85
N ARG A 481 -2.26 -16.76 -4.04
CA ARG A 481 -1.78 -15.89 -5.12
C ARG A 481 -1.85 -14.41 -4.73
N ASN A 482 -2.91 -14.02 -4.02
CA ASN A 482 -3.06 -12.65 -3.52
C ASN A 482 -1.95 -12.33 -2.51
N ALA A 483 -1.72 -13.21 -1.54
CA ALA A 483 -0.66 -13.03 -0.55
C ALA A 483 0.76 -13.06 -1.18
N ASP A 484 1.03 -13.93 -2.15
CA ASP A 484 2.32 -14.02 -2.84
C ASP A 484 2.61 -12.78 -3.71
N SER A 485 1.57 -12.20 -4.32
CA SER A 485 1.65 -10.93 -5.04
C SER A 485 2.04 -9.78 -4.09
N VAL A 486 1.37 -9.66 -2.93
CA VAL A 486 1.73 -8.64 -1.92
C VAL A 486 3.14 -8.87 -1.38
N ARG A 487 3.53 -10.13 -1.12
CA ARG A 487 4.90 -10.49 -0.71
C ARG A 487 5.95 -10.02 -1.72
N THR A 488 5.69 -10.24 -3.01
CA THR A 488 6.59 -9.86 -4.09
C THR A 488 6.71 -8.33 -4.19
N ASN A 489 5.59 -7.62 -4.14
CA ASN A 489 5.58 -6.15 -4.11
C ASN A 489 6.33 -5.59 -2.89
N LEU A 490 6.21 -6.23 -1.72
CA LEU A 490 6.94 -5.84 -0.50
C LEU A 490 8.46 -6.01 -0.69
N LEU A 491 8.89 -7.10 -1.33
CA LEU A 491 10.29 -7.37 -1.63
C LEU A 491 10.87 -6.33 -2.61
N ASP A 492 10.14 -6.01 -3.67
CA ASP A 492 10.52 -4.98 -4.64
C ASP A 492 10.59 -3.58 -4.00
N ALA A 493 9.62 -3.23 -3.15
CA ALA A 493 9.62 -1.97 -2.42
C ALA A 493 10.84 -1.86 -1.47
N GLN A 494 11.21 -2.95 -0.81
CA GLN A 494 12.39 -3.01 0.05
C GLN A 494 13.70 -2.87 -0.73
N GLN A 495 13.81 -3.51 -1.90
CA GLN A 495 14.98 -3.34 -2.79
C GLN A 495 15.10 -1.90 -3.28
N ASN A 496 13.97 -1.27 -3.63
CA ASN A 496 13.94 0.14 -4.02
C ASN A 496 14.43 1.06 -2.87
N LEU A 497 14.06 0.80 -1.62
CA LEU A 497 14.59 1.54 -0.46
C LEU A 497 16.11 1.40 -0.32
N ALA A 498 16.63 0.17 -0.47
CA ALA A 498 18.07 -0.07 -0.44
C ALA A 498 18.82 0.71 -1.54
N SER A 499 18.31 0.71 -2.78
CA SER A 499 18.91 1.46 -3.89
C SER A 499 18.93 2.98 -3.66
N ARG A 500 17.90 3.53 -3.00
CA ARG A 500 17.81 4.95 -2.65
C ARG A 500 18.82 5.32 -1.56
N LYS A 501 19.02 4.44 -0.58
CA LYS A 501 20.10 4.56 0.41
C LYS A 501 21.47 4.67 -0.28
N ASP A 502 21.74 3.83 -1.28
CA ASP A 502 23.00 3.89 -2.03
C ASP A 502 23.12 5.15 -2.88
N SER A 503 22.01 5.64 -3.43
CA SER A 503 21.97 6.92 -4.16
C SER A 503 22.31 8.12 -3.26
N LEU A 504 21.85 8.12 -2.00
CA LEU A 504 22.25 9.16 -1.04
C LEU A 504 23.74 9.11 -0.70
N ARG A 505 24.32 7.90 -0.56
CA ARG A 505 25.77 7.74 -0.40
C ARG A 505 26.54 8.28 -1.60
N PHE A 506 26.06 8.02 -2.81
CA PHE A 506 26.67 8.58 -4.02
C PHE A 506 26.66 10.12 -4.01
N LEU A 507 25.57 10.77 -3.58
CA LEU A 507 25.54 12.24 -3.42
C LEU A 507 26.53 12.74 -2.35
N LEU A 508 26.73 11.97 -1.27
CA LEU A 508 27.73 12.28 -0.25
C LEU A 508 29.14 12.22 -0.84
N ASP A 509 29.45 11.17 -1.60
CA ASP A 509 30.74 11.01 -2.29
C ASP A 509 30.98 12.13 -3.31
N GLN A 510 29.96 12.54 -4.06
CA GLN A 510 30.05 13.68 -4.97
C GLN A 510 30.33 14.98 -4.22
N THR A 511 29.65 15.22 -3.10
CA THR A 511 29.91 16.40 -2.25
C THR A 511 31.33 16.36 -1.69
N GLN A 512 31.78 15.20 -1.22
CA GLN A 512 33.14 14.99 -0.73
C GLN A 512 34.17 15.28 -1.82
N GLN A 513 33.92 14.83 -3.05
CA GLN A 513 34.78 15.07 -4.21
C GLN A 513 34.91 16.57 -4.53
N LEU A 514 33.84 17.37 -4.39
CA LEU A 514 33.91 18.81 -4.57
C LEU A 514 34.77 19.51 -3.51
N LEU A 515 34.71 19.03 -2.26
CA LEU A 515 35.43 19.59 -1.12
C LEU A 515 36.92 19.22 -1.10
N THR A 516 37.25 17.93 -1.28
CA THR A 516 38.60 17.41 -1.06
C THR A 516 39.17 16.60 -2.22
N GLY A 517 38.37 16.31 -3.24
CA GLY A 517 38.77 15.49 -4.39
C GLY A 517 39.75 16.17 -5.33
N ILE A 518 40.21 15.45 -6.35
CA ILE A 518 41.03 16.02 -7.43
C ILE A 518 40.09 16.45 -8.57
N ALA A 519 40.09 17.75 -8.88
CA ALA A 519 39.26 18.30 -9.94
C ALA A 519 39.61 17.73 -11.32
N LYS A 520 38.57 17.40 -12.07
CA LYS A 520 38.67 17.09 -13.50
C LYS A 520 38.75 18.39 -14.30
N ARG A 521 39.27 18.31 -15.52
CA ARG A 521 39.45 19.49 -16.39
C ARG A 521 38.12 20.22 -16.61
N GLY A 522 38.05 21.49 -16.22
CA GLY A 522 36.87 22.35 -16.40
C GLY A 522 35.78 22.19 -15.33
N GLU A 523 35.99 21.33 -14.33
CA GLU A 523 35.05 21.12 -13.22
C GLU A 523 34.98 22.36 -12.31
N GLU A 524 36.09 23.09 -12.18
CA GLU A 524 36.21 24.34 -11.44
C GLU A 524 35.27 25.44 -11.97
N LEU A 525 34.96 25.44 -13.27
CA LEU A 525 34.09 26.44 -13.90
C LEU A 525 32.60 26.20 -13.60
N ARG A 526 32.23 24.97 -13.25
CA ARG A 526 30.84 24.53 -13.04
C ARG A 526 30.58 24.04 -11.63
N VAL A 527 31.51 24.28 -10.71
CA VAL A 527 31.47 23.74 -9.34
C VAL A 527 30.19 24.12 -8.60
N TRP A 528 29.71 25.35 -8.80
CA TRP A 528 28.50 25.85 -8.18
C TRP A 528 27.23 25.25 -8.78
N GLU A 529 27.18 25.09 -10.11
CA GLU A 529 26.08 24.39 -10.79
C GLU A 529 26.00 22.92 -10.36
N ASN A 530 27.15 22.25 -10.26
CA ASN A 530 27.24 20.87 -9.83
C ASN A 530 26.73 20.70 -8.39
N PHE A 531 27.09 21.60 -7.47
CA PHE A 531 26.59 21.55 -6.11
C PHE A 531 25.08 21.80 -6.04
N GLU A 532 24.55 22.74 -6.83
CA GLU A 532 23.10 22.98 -6.89
C GLU A 532 22.33 21.75 -7.37
N LEU A 533 22.84 21.04 -8.37
CA LEU A 533 22.27 19.77 -8.83
C LEU A 533 22.27 18.70 -7.72
N ILE A 534 23.39 18.55 -6.99
CA ILE A 534 23.50 17.62 -5.86
C ILE A 534 22.47 17.96 -4.77
N SER A 535 22.36 19.25 -4.42
CA SER A 535 21.43 19.72 -3.39
C SER A 535 19.97 19.46 -3.76
N ASN A 536 19.59 19.77 -5.01
CA ASN A 536 18.25 19.51 -5.53
C ASN A 536 17.92 18.02 -5.57
N GLU A 537 18.88 17.18 -5.96
CA GLU A 537 18.67 15.73 -6.00
C GLU A 537 18.57 15.13 -4.59
N ARG A 538 19.31 15.64 -3.61
CA ARG A 538 19.17 15.26 -2.19
C ARG A 538 17.74 15.49 -1.70
N ILE A 539 17.14 16.64 -1.98
CA ILE A 539 15.74 16.95 -1.59
C ILE A 539 14.76 15.96 -2.24
N ARG A 540 14.95 15.65 -3.52
CA ARG A 540 14.09 14.68 -4.25
C ARG A 540 14.23 13.28 -3.68
N LEU A 541 15.45 12.82 -3.41
CA LEU A 541 15.73 11.50 -2.86
C LEU A 541 15.16 11.35 -1.45
N THR A 542 15.30 12.36 -0.58
CA THR A 542 14.70 12.32 0.77
C THR A 542 13.18 12.15 0.70
N LYS A 543 12.49 12.96 -0.11
CA LYS A 543 11.03 12.83 -0.28
C LYS A 543 10.62 11.45 -0.80
N ARG A 544 11.36 10.91 -1.78
CA ARG A 544 11.12 9.57 -2.31
C ARG A 544 11.40 8.51 -1.24
N PHE A 545 12.43 8.67 -0.42
CA PHE A 545 12.74 7.75 0.67
C PHE A 545 11.57 7.65 1.65
N ASP A 546 11.05 8.78 2.13
CA ASP A 546 9.90 8.83 3.04
C ASP A 546 8.67 8.10 2.46
N GLN A 547 8.35 8.36 1.18
CA GLN A 547 7.26 7.68 0.47
C GLN A 547 7.50 6.17 0.34
N GLY A 548 8.75 5.76 0.11
CA GLY A 548 9.13 4.35 0.03
C GLY A 548 8.95 3.63 1.36
N THR A 549 9.29 4.28 2.47
CA THR A 549 9.14 3.72 3.81
C THR A 549 7.67 3.48 4.14
N SER A 550 6.81 4.48 3.93
CA SER A 550 5.37 4.31 4.13
C SER A 550 4.79 3.21 3.25
N ARG A 551 5.23 3.10 1.99
CA ARG A 551 4.76 2.03 1.10
C ARG A 551 5.14 0.62 1.59
N VAL A 552 6.33 0.46 2.17
CA VAL A 552 6.76 -0.82 2.76
C VAL A 552 5.92 -1.17 3.98
N GLU A 553 5.61 -0.19 4.83
CA GLU A 553 4.74 -0.41 6.01
C GLU A 553 3.31 -0.81 5.59
N GLU A 554 2.72 -0.12 4.61
CA GLU A 554 1.40 -0.45 4.05
C GLU A 554 1.35 -1.89 3.53
N LEU A 555 2.29 -2.26 2.65
CA LEU A 555 2.36 -3.61 2.07
C LEU A 555 2.59 -4.69 3.14
N ARG A 556 3.29 -4.34 4.22
CA ARG A 556 3.50 -5.26 5.35
C ARG A 556 2.19 -5.49 6.11
N GLU A 557 1.43 -4.43 6.39
CA GLU A 557 0.13 -4.56 7.06
C GLU A 557 -0.87 -5.35 6.19
N ASP A 558 -0.89 -5.09 4.89
CA ASP A 558 -1.72 -5.83 3.92
C ASP A 558 -1.37 -7.32 3.95
N LEU A 559 -0.07 -7.66 3.91
CA LEU A 559 0.39 -9.05 3.99
C LEU A 559 0.01 -9.69 5.32
N GLU A 560 0.18 -8.99 6.45
CA GLU A 560 -0.21 -9.51 7.76
C GLU A 560 -1.71 -9.79 7.84
N ASN A 561 -2.52 -8.91 7.27
CA ASN A 561 -3.98 -9.06 7.20
C ASN A 561 -4.38 -10.28 6.35
N LEU A 562 -3.77 -10.47 5.19
CA LEU A 562 -3.97 -11.65 4.34
C LEU A 562 -3.50 -12.94 5.03
N LEU A 563 -2.38 -12.92 5.75
CA LEU A 563 -1.89 -14.07 6.49
C LEU A 563 -2.81 -14.47 7.65
N LYS A 564 -3.51 -13.52 8.28
CA LYS A 564 -4.56 -13.82 9.26
C LYS A 564 -5.77 -14.49 8.59
N LEU A 565 -6.20 -13.97 7.44
CA LEU A 565 -7.27 -14.59 6.65
C LEU A 565 -6.92 -16.02 6.24
N ILE A 566 -5.69 -16.27 5.76
CA ILE A 566 -5.23 -17.60 5.35
C ILE A 566 -5.26 -18.59 6.52
N SER A 567 -4.80 -18.18 7.71
CA SER A 567 -4.87 -19.05 8.89
C SER A 567 -6.31 -19.43 9.24
N GLU A 568 -7.20 -18.44 9.32
CA GLU A 568 -8.59 -18.68 9.68
C GLU A 568 -9.33 -19.51 8.62
N PHE A 569 -9.08 -19.23 7.34
CA PHE A 569 -9.58 -20.04 6.22
C PHE A 569 -9.11 -21.48 6.33
N GLY A 570 -7.82 -21.70 6.62
CA GLY A 570 -7.23 -23.02 6.73
C GLY A 570 -7.82 -23.86 7.87
N ASP A 571 -8.03 -23.24 9.03
CA ASP A 571 -8.65 -23.90 10.19
C ASP A 571 -10.08 -24.33 9.87
N ILE A 572 -10.89 -23.42 9.32
CA ILE A 572 -12.29 -23.70 8.95
C ILE A 572 -12.36 -24.76 7.85
N LEU A 573 -11.53 -24.66 6.82
CA LEU A 573 -11.54 -25.63 5.72
C LEU A 573 -11.15 -27.03 6.22
N SER A 574 -10.16 -27.13 7.11
CA SER A 574 -9.79 -28.42 7.72
C SER A 574 -10.91 -29.00 8.56
N GLU A 575 -11.68 -28.17 9.27
CA GLU A 575 -12.86 -28.61 10.03
C GLU A 575 -13.98 -29.09 9.10
N MET A 576 -14.29 -28.32 8.04
CA MET A 576 -15.26 -28.72 7.01
C MET A 576 -14.91 -30.06 6.38
N ASP A 577 -13.63 -30.27 6.00
CA ASP A 577 -13.15 -31.51 5.40
C ASP A 577 -13.32 -32.71 6.36
N LYS A 578 -12.99 -32.53 7.64
CA LYS A 578 -13.17 -33.58 8.65
C LYS A 578 -14.64 -33.93 8.84
N ASP A 579 -15.50 -32.93 8.96
CA ASP A 579 -16.93 -33.10 9.17
C ASP A 579 -17.61 -33.78 7.97
N MET A 580 -17.24 -33.39 6.75
CA MET A 580 -17.72 -34.03 5.53
C MET A 580 -17.30 -35.50 5.45
N VAL A 581 -16.03 -35.82 5.70
CA VAL A 581 -15.53 -37.20 5.66
C VAL A 581 -16.25 -38.09 6.69
N LEU A 582 -16.48 -37.57 7.90
CA LEU A 582 -17.23 -38.29 8.93
C LEU A 582 -18.68 -38.57 8.50
N LEU A 583 -19.37 -37.55 7.98
CA LEU A 583 -20.76 -37.67 7.57
C LEU A 583 -20.92 -38.59 6.34
N GLU A 584 -20.05 -38.45 5.34
CA GLU A 584 -20.03 -39.27 4.14
C GLU A 584 -19.79 -40.75 4.48
N LYS A 585 -18.83 -41.04 5.37
CA LYS A 585 -18.57 -42.42 5.81
C LYS A 585 -19.80 -43.05 6.47
N SER A 586 -20.47 -42.33 7.36
CA SER A 586 -21.70 -42.80 8.02
C SER A 586 -22.83 -43.03 7.02
N TYR A 587 -23.02 -42.10 6.08
CA TYR A 587 -23.98 -42.25 4.98
C TYR A 587 -23.70 -43.49 4.12
N GLN A 588 -22.45 -43.72 3.72
CA GLN A 588 -22.07 -44.90 2.93
C GLN A 588 -22.35 -46.21 3.68
N ASN A 589 -22.10 -46.25 4.99
CA ASN A 589 -22.42 -47.42 5.82
C ASN A 589 -23.94 -47.67 5.88
N ALA A 590 -24.73 -46.62 6.13
CA ALA A 590 -26.19 -46.72 6.18
C ALA A 590 -26.79 -47.12 4.81
N MET A 591 -26.24 -46.59 3.71
CA MET A 591 -26.63 -46.97 2.35
C MET A 591 -26.33 -48.44 2.05
N GLN A 592 -25.15 -48.95 2.43
CA GLN A 592 -24.82 -50.37 2.26
C GLN A 592 -25.76 -51.27 3.08
N SER A 593 -26.11 -50.83 4.29
CA SER A 593 -27.08 -51.48 5.18
C SER A 593 -28.46 -51.56 4.49
N LEU A 594 -28.99 -50.43 4.02
CA LEU A 594 -30.28 -50.37 3.33
C LEU A 594 -30.27 -51.18 2.02
N LYS A 595 -29.18 -51.20 1.26
CA LYS A 595 -29.06 -52.01 0.03
C LYS A 595 -29.21 -53.51 0.29
N LYS A 596 -28.69 -54.01 1.40
CA LYS A 596 -28.90 -55.41 1.82
C LYS A 596 -30.36 -55.64 2.20
N ASP A 597 -30.95 -54.69 2.90
CA ASP A 597 -32.33 -54.75 3.36
C ASP A 597 -33.36 -54.59 2.21
N SER A 598 -33.00 -53.89 1.13
CA SER A 598 -33.77 -53.79 -0.12
C SER A 598 -34.01 -55.14 -0.78
N LEU A 599 -33.01 -56.03 -0.75
CA LEU A 599 -33.16 -57.40 -1.26
C LEU A 599 -34.15 -58.20 -0.42
N ARG A 600 -34.10 -58.04 0.92
CA ARG A 600 -35.05 -58.68 1.85
C ARG A 600 -36.46 -58.15 1.61
N TYR A 601 -36.61 -56.83 1.52
CA TYR A 601 -37.87 -56.17 1.19
C TYR A 601 -38.48 -56.71 -0.12
N SER A 602 -37.70 -56.70 -1.21
CA SER A 602 -38.17 -57.15 -2.52
C SER A 602 -38.60 -58.62 -2.50
N SER A 603 -37.81 -59.49 -1.86
CA SER A 603 -38.15 -60.92 -1.72
C SER A 603 -39.43 -61.15 -0.93
N LEU A 604 -39.63 -60.45 0.20
CA LEU A 604 -40.85 -60.55 1.00
C LEU A 604 -42.07 -60.04 0.23
N MET A 605 -41.90 -58.99 -0.57
CA MET A 605 -42.98 -58.41 -1.38
C MET A 605 -43.34 -59.29 -2.59
N GLU A 606 -42.37 -59.92 -3.25
CA GLU A 606 -42.60 -60.83 -4.38
C GLU A 606 -43.30 -62.12 -3.98
N LYS A 607 -43.02 -62.63 -2.78
CA LYS A 607 -43.56 -63.89 -2.26
C LYS A 607 -44.84 -63.74 -1.43
N MET A 608 -45.53 -62.61 -1.58
CA MET A 608 -46.78 -62.34 -0.89
C MET A 608 -47.83 -63.44 -1.15
N PRO A 609 -48.37 -64.09 -0.10
CA PRO A 609 -49.33 -65.18 -0.26
C PRO A 609 -50.64 -64.73 -0.92
N ARG A 610 -51.29 -65.65 -1.66
CA ARG A 610 -52.60 -65.41 -2.28
C ARG A 610 -53.64 -65.06 -1.21
N GLY A 611 -54.29 -63.90 -1.37
CA GLY A 611 -55.29 -63.38 -0.43
C GLY A 611 -54.82 -62.20 0.43
N TYR A 612 -53.52 -61.90 0.42
CA TYR A 612 -52.96 -60.69 1.04
C TYR A 612 -52.83 -59.54 0.02
N THR A 613 -52.69 -58.31 0.52
CA THR A 613 -52.55 -57.09 -0.29
C THR A 613 -51.55 -56.13 0.36
N GLN A 614 -50.84 -55.34 -0.45
CA GLN A 614 -49.89 -54.31 0.03
C GLN A 614 -50.51 -53.23 0.94
N GLU A 615 -51.83 -53.05 0.88
CA GLU A 615 -52.55 -52.03 1.65
C GLU A 615 -53.02 -52.50 3.03
N LYS A 616 -52.71 -53.75 3.41
CA LYS A 616 -53.10 -54.34 4.71
C LYS A 616 -51.88 -54.79 5.52
N PRO A 617 -51.96 -54.79 6.86
CA PRO A 617 -50.93 -55.40 7.70
C PRO A 617 -50.71 -56.88 7.35
N PRO A 618 -49.47 -57.39 7.42
CA PRO A 618 -48.23 -56.69 7.77
C PRO A 618 -47.49 -56.01 6.59
N TYR A 619 -47.94 -56.23 5.35
CA TYR A 619 -47.28 -55.70 4.14
C TYR A 619 -47.36 -54.17 4.00
N ARG A 620 -48.41 -53.55 4.54
CA ARG A 620 -48.52 -52.08 4.62
C ARG A 620 -47.41 -51.48 5.48
N GLU A 621 -47.16 -52.06 6.65
CA GLU A 621 -46.12 -51.61 7.60
C GLU A 621 -44.72 -51.85 7.03
N LEU A 622 -44.50 -53.00 6.37
CA LEU A 622 -43.25 -53.31 5.67
C LEU A 622 -42.96 -52.28 4.56
N ARG A 623 -43.95 -51.96 3.73
CA ARG A 623 -43.81 -50.93 2.68
C ARG A 623 -43.63 -49.54 3.26
N ALA A 624 -44.35 -49.19 4.31
CA ALA A 624 -44.27 -47.87 4.93
C ALA A 624 -42.90 -47.62 5.56
N THR A 625 -42.41 -48.54 6.39
CA THR A 625 -41.11 -48.42 7.07
C THR A 625 -39.92 -48.48 6.10
N PHE A 626 -39.97 -49.35 5.07
CA PHE A 626 -38.94 -49.37 4.04
C PHE A 626 -38.97 -48.07 3.20
N GLY A 627 -40.15 -47.61 2.81
CA GLY A 627 -40.32 -46.35 2.07
C GLY A 627 -39.87 -45.12 2.85
N GLU A 628 -40.05 -45.12 4.17
CA GLU A 628 -39.53 -44.09 5.07
C GLU A 628 -38.00 -44.10 5.09
N ALA A 629 -37.37 -45.27 5.22
CA ALA A 629 -35.90 -45.38 5.13
C ALA A 629 -35.37 -44.89 3.76
N GLU A 630 -36.02 -45.24 2.65
CA GLU A 630 -35.65 -44.74 1.31
C GLU A 630 -35.80 -43.22 1.18
N ALA A 631 -36.87 -42.65 1.75
CA ALA A 631 -37.09 -41.21 1.73
C ALA A 631 -36.00 -40.47 2.53
N THR A 632 -35.62 -40.99 3.70
CA THR A 632 -34.59 -40.39 4.55
C THR A 632 -33.20 -40.47 3.92
N VAL A 633 -32.90 -41.54 3.15
CA VAL A 633 -31.66 -41.62 2.34
C VAL A 633 -31.56 -40.47 1.33
N ARG A 634 -32.64 -40.17 0.62
CA ARG A 634 -32.65 -39.07 -0.36
C ARG A 634 -32.40 -37.72 0.32
N THR A 635 -32.99 -37.51 1.50
CA THR A 635 -32.77 -36.30 2.31
C THR A 635 -31.30 -36.21 2.73
N ALA A 636 -30.70 -37.29 3.23
CA ALA A 636 -29.28 -37.32 3.60
C ALA A 636 -28.35 -37.01 2.42
N GLU A 637 -28.66 -37.54 1.23
CA GLU A 637 -27.90 -37.26 0.00
C GLU A 637 -27.97 -35.78 -0.41
N ILE A 638 -29.16 -35.16 -0.30
CA ILE A 638 -29.35 -33.73 -0.58
C ILE A 638 -28.51 -32.88 0.38
N THR A 639 -28.51 -33.21 1.67
CA THR A 639 -27.71 -32.49 2.68
C THR A 639 -26.22 -32.62 2.40
N LEU A 640 -25.70 -33.80 2.07
CA LEU A 640 -24.30 -33.99 1.68
C LEU A 640 -23.91 -33.16 0.45
N LYS A 641 -24.76 -33.12 -0.58
CA LYS A 641 -24.55 -32.27 -1.76
C LYS A 641 -24.54 -30.79 -1.41
N SER A 642 -25.41 -30.35 -0.49
CA SER A 642 -25.43 -28.97 0.01
C SER A 642 -24.12 -28.60 0.72
N MET A 643 -23.61 -29.48 1.58
CA MET A 643 -22.32 -29.28 2.24
C MET A 643 -21.15 -29.15 1.26
N ILE A 644 -21.08 -30.01 0.23
CA ILE A 644 -20.09 -29.91 -0.84
C ILE A 644 -20.17 -28.53 -1.51
N LYS A 645 -21.39 -28.07 -1.81
CA LYS A 645 -21.61 -26.75 -2.41
C LYS A 645 -21.13 -25.63 -1.50
N TRP A 646 -21.47 -25.65 -0.20
CA TRP A 646 -21.00 -24.63 0.74
C TRP A 646 -19.47 -24.58 0.84
N ARG A 647 -18.81 -25.74 0.83
CA ARG A 647 -17.35 -25.82 0.81
C ARG A 647 -16.75 -25.16 -0.45
N ILE A 648 -17.33 -25.42 -1.63
CA ILE A 648 -16.89 -24.80 -2.88
C ILE A 648 -17.11 -23.29 -2.83
N ASP A 649 -18.32 -22.85 -2.45
CA ASP A 649 -18.68 -21.43 -2.31
C ASP A 649 -17.75 -20.72 -1.31
N PHE A 650 -17.32 -21.40 -0.24
CA PHE A 650 -16.36 -20.90 0.74
C PHE A 650 -14.97 -20.69 0.15
N ILE A 651 -14.45 -21.66 -0.60
CA ILE A 651 -13.15 -21.57 -1.28
C ILE A 651 -13.15 -20.45 -2.33
N ASP A 652 -14.21 -20.38 -3.13
CA ASP A 652 -14.35 -19.38 -4.19
C ASP A 652 -14.45 -17.97 -3.61
N HIS A 653 -15.28 -17.78 -2.58
CA HIS A 653 -15.45 -16.49 -1.92
C HIS A 653 -14.15 -15.97 -1.29
N VAL A 654 -13.39 -16.84 -0.61
CA VAL A 654 -12.10 -16.46 0.01
C VAL A 654 -11.07 -16.08 -1.04
N SER A 655 -11.11 -16.70 -2.23
CA SER A 655 -10.20 -16.37 -3.33
C SER A 655 -10.40 -14.94 -3.86
N GLU A 656 -11.57 -14.36 -3.67
CA GLU A 656 -11.90 -12.97 -4.04
C GLU A 656 -11.62 -11.94 -2.94
N MET A 657 -11.17 -12.36 -1.75
CA MET A 657 -10.92 -11.48 -0.62
C MET A 657 -9.50 -10.90 -0.65
N GLU A 658 -9.40 -9.61 -0.31
CA GLU A 658 -8.12 -8.89 -0.18
C GLU A 658 -7.63 -8.78 1.27
N GLY A 659 -8.35 -9.37 2.23
CA GLY A 659 -7.99 -9.44 3.64
C GLY A 659 -9.17 -9.19 4.59
N LEU A 660 -8.96 -9.45 5.89
CA LEU A 660 -10.01 -9.34 6.91
C LEU A 660 -10.45 -7.89 7.15
N LYS A 661 -9.49 -6.97 7.31
CA LYS A 661 -9.77 -5.56 7.59
C LYS A 661 -10.25 -4.76 6.37
N THR A 662 -9.88 -5.21 5.17
CA THR A 662 -10.09 -4.50 3.90
C THR A 662 -11.51 -4.65 3.40
N ASP A 663 -12.13 -5.82 3.61
CA ASP A 663 -13.46 -6.14 3.11
C ASP A 663 -14.43 -6.61 4.22
N PRO A 664 -14.92 -5.73 5.11
CA PRO A 664 -15.81 -6.14 6.22
C PRO A 664 -17.05 -6.91 5.76
N GLY A 665 -17.70 -6.46 4.68
CA GLY A 665 -18.88 -7.15 4.13
C GLY A 665 -18.58 -8.51 3.51
N LYS A 666 -17.38 -8.70 2.91
CA LYS A 666 -16.96 -10.03 2.45
C LYS A 666 -16.61 -10.92 3.64
N TYR A 667 -16.05 -10.38 4.71
CA TYR A 667 -15.78 -11.14 5.92
C TYR A 667 -17.07 -11.60 6.63
N ASP A 668 -18.12 -10.77 6.64
CA ASP A 668 -19.44 -11.20 7.12
C ASP A 668 -19.98 -12.38 6.30
N ARG A 669 -19.83 -12.33 4.97
CA ARG A 669 -20.21 -13.44 4.08
C ARG A 669 -19.34 -14.69 4.32
N PHE A 670 -18.05 -14.53 4.54
CA PHE A 670 -17.13 -15.62 4.91
C PHE A 670 -17.61 -16.34 6.17
N LYS A 671 -18.00 -15.60 7.21
CA LYS A 671 -18.58 -16.16 8.44
C LYS A 671 -19.93 -16.83 8.18
N ALA A 672 -20.80 -16.20 7.38
CA ALA A 672 -22.10 -16.75 7.04
C ALA A 672 -22.01 -18.10 6.31
N LEU A 673 -21.04 -18.25 5.38
CA LEU A 673 -20.81 -19.51 4.68
C LEU A 673 -20.40 -20.64 5.64
N ASN A 674 -19.54 -20.35 6.61
CA ASN A 674 -19.19 -21.33 7.64
C ASN A 674 -20.41 -21.70 8.51
N ILE A 675 -21.21 -20.71 8.93
CA ILE A 675 -22.43 -20.96 9.72
C ILE A 675 -23.41 -21.85 8.95
N ASN A 676 -23.66 -21.54 7.67
CA ASN A 676 -24.55 -22.33 6.82
C ASN A 676 -24.06 -23.78 6.67
N PHE A 677 -22.75 -23.97 6.46
CA PHE A 677 -22.15 -25.30 6.43
C PHE A 677 -22.39 -26.06 7.75
N GLN A 678 -22.14 -25.40 8.89
CA GLN A 678 -22.28 -26.02 10.21
C GLN A 678 -23.74 -26.36 10.55
N ASP A 679 -24.69 -25.57 10.07
CA ASP A 679 -26.11 -25.87 10.24
C ASP A 679 -26.57 -27.04 9.34
N ASP A 680 -26.07 -27.13 8.10
CA ASP A 680 -26.29 -28.29 7.24
C ASP A 680 -25.63 -29.55 7.82
N TYR A 681 -24.45 -29.44 8.44
CA TYR A 681 -23.80 -30.55 9.12
C TYR A 681 -24.62 -31.07 10.31
N LYS A 682 -25.18 -30.19 11.14
CA LYS A 682 -26.08 -30.57 12.24
C LYS A 682 -27.35 -31.25 11.70
N THR A 683 -27.93 -30.70 10.64
CA THR A 683 -29.07 -31.31 9.95
C THR A 683 -28.71 -32.70 9.44
N GLY A 684 -27.57 -32.85 8.78
CA GLY A 684 -27.09 -34.12 8.24
C GLY A 684 -26.85 -35.18 9.32
N LYS A 685 -26.28 -34.80 10.47
CA LYS A 685 -26.15 -35.69 11.63
C LYS A 685 -27.50 -36.17 12.14
N LYS A 686 -28.48 -35.27 12.23
CA LYS A 686 -29.84 -35.61 12.65
C LYS A 686 -30.50 -36.56 11.65
N THR A 687 -30.43 -36.25 10.35
CA THR A 687 -31.00 -37.09 9.29
C THR A 687 -30.35 -38.48 9.21
N LEU A 688 -29.05 -38.59 9.45
CA LEU A 688 -28.40 -39.91 9.52
C LEU A 688 -28.87 -40.73 10.72
N LYS A 689 -29.10 -40.09 11.86
CA LYS A 689 -29.70 -40.77 13.01
C LYS A 689 -31.13 -41.22 12.70
N GLU A 690 -31.95 -40.36 12.09
CA GLU A 690 -33.30 -40.71 11.63
C GLU A 690 -33.28 -41.86 10.61
N LEU A 691 -32.25 -41.92 9.76
CA LEU A 691 -32.06 -43.03 8.82
C LEU A 691 -31.75 -44.35 9.54
N ASP A 692 -30.82 -44.33 10.51
CA ASP A 692 -30.52 -45.51 11.32
C ASP A 692 -31.75 -45.99 12.09
N ASP A 693 -32.52 -45.05 12.69
CA ASP A 693 -33.77 -45.34 13.39
C ASP A 693 -34.82 -45.94 12.43
N ALA A 694 -34.98 -45.41 11.21
CA ALA A 694 -35.89 -45.94 10.20
C ALA A 694 -35.47 -47.33 9.68
N ILE A 695 -34.17 -47.57 9.48
CA ILE A 695 -33.62 -48.88 9.12
C ILE A 695 -33.92 -49.90 10.23
N ASN A 696 -33.75 -49.51 11.49
CA ASN A 696 -34.06 -50.38 12.62
C ASN A 696 -35.55 -50.66 12.74
N ALA A 697 -36.41 -49.65 12.58
CA ALA A 697 -37.87 -49.83 12.56
C ALA A 697 -38.32 -50.79 11.44
N PHE A 698 -37.73 -50.66 10.24
CA PHE A 698 -37.97 -51.62 9.15
C PHE A 698 -37.58 -53.04 9.53
N ARG A 699 -36.42 -53.22 10.16
CA ARG A 699 -35.96 -54.54 10.63
C ARG A 699 -36.83 -55.09 11.75
N GLU A 700 -37.30 -54.24 12.65
CA GLU A 700 -38.23 -54.61 13.71
C GLU A 700 -39.56 -55.07 13.11
N VAL A 701 -40.10 -54.40 12.08
CA VAL A 701 -41.31 -54.88 11.36
C VAL A 701 -41.07 -56.25 10.73
N ILE A 702 -39.88 -56.50 10.15
CA ILE A 702 -39.50 -57.83 9.67
C ILE A 702 -39.51 -58.84 10.83
N ILE A 703 -38.89 -58.51 11.95
CA ILE A 703 -38.81 -59.40 13.11
C ILE A 703 -40.20 -59.64 13.72
N GLU A 704 -41.03 -58.61 13.87
CA GLU A 704 -42.33 -58.70 14.54
C GLU A 704 -43.36 -59.49 13.71
N HIS A 705 -43.37 -59.28 12.39
CA HIS A 705 -44.43 -59.81 11.53
C HIS A 705 -43.99 -60.92 10.59
N PHE A 706 -42.69 -60.96 10.24
CA PHE A 706 -42.18 -61.86 9.20
C PHE A 706 -41.24 -62.93 9.75
N ILE A 707 -40.74 -62.84 10.99
CA ILE A 707 -39.84 -63.87 11.57
C ILE A 707 -40.40 -65.30 11.50
N ASN A 708 -41.73 -65.44 11.42
CA ASN A 708 -42.47 -66.72 11.37
C ASN A 708 -42.94 -67.11 9.97
N THR A 709 -42.49 -66.38 8.95
CA THR A 709 -42.91 -66.61 7.57
C THR A 709 -41.87 -67.49 6.86
N PRO A 710 -42.31 -68.45 6.02
CA PRO A 710 -41.39 -69.19 5.15
C PRO A 710 -40.44 -68.27 4.37
N GLU A 711 -40.97 -67.13 3.92
CA GLU A 711 -40.25 -66.15 3.10
C GLU A 711 -39.08 -65.50 3.84
N TYR A 712 -39.19 -65.27 5.16
CA TYR A 712 -38.10 -64.75 6.00
C TYR A 712 -36.99 -65.78 6.21
N TRP A 713 -37.34 -67.03 6.52
CA TRP A 713 -36.33 -68.07 6.74
C TRP A 713 -35.57 -68.40 5.47
N GLU A 714 -36.20 -68.35 4.30
CA GLU A 714 -35.53 -68.47 3.00
C GLU A 714 -34.37 -67.47 2.83
N LEU A 715 -34.51 -66.26 3.39
CA LEU A 715 -33.49 -65.20 3.37
C LEU A 715 -32.33 -65.44 4.35
N LEU A 716 -32.53 -66.24 5.41
CA LEU A 716 -31.49 -66.66 6.38
C LEU A 716 -30.72 -67.92 5.96
N TYR A 717 -31.13 -68.61 4.88
CA TYR A 717 -30.38 -69.74 4.31
C TYR A 717 -29.07 -69.27 3.68
N LYS A 718 -28.03 -69.14 4.50
CA LYS A 718 -26.67 -68.84 4.09
C LYS A 718 -25.87 -70.15 4.07
N VAL A 719 -25.26 -70.48 2.93
CA VAL A 719 -24.23 -71.51 2.85
C VAL A 719 -22.91 -70.83 3.19
N GLU A 720 -22.38 -71.08 4.38
CA GLU A 720 -21.07 -70.56 4.77
C GLU A 720 -19.99 -71.50 4.25
N TYR A 721 -19.16 -71.00 3.34
CA TYR A 721 -17.95 -71.67 2.89
C TYR A 721 -16.78 -71.07 3.67
N ASP A 722 -16.38 -71.73 4.74
CA ASP A 722 -15.19 -71.30 5.45
C ASP A 722 -13.97 -72.00 4.84
N LYS A 723 -13.16 -71.23 4.09
CA LYS A 723 -11.84 -71.66 3.62
C LYS A 723 -10.80 -70.99 4.50
N SER A 724 -10.68 -71.47 5.73
CA SER A 724 -9.56 -71.05 6.57
C SER A 724 -8.25 -71.51 5.92
N PHE A 725 -7.31 -70.58 5.71
CA PHE A 725 -5.97 -70.90 5.18
C PHE A 725 -5.22 -71.75 6.21
N GLY A 726 -5.45 -73.07 6.17
CA GLY A 726 -4.85 -74.05 7.08
C GLY A 726 -5.82 -75.02 7.78
N GLY A 727 -7.14 -74.87 7.66
CA GLY A 727 -8.14 -75.71 8.35
C GLY A 727 -9.27 -76.20 7.44
N ASN A 728 -10.05 -77.17 7.93
CA ASN A 728 -11.10 -77.95 7.28
C ASN A 728 -12.04 -77.17 6.33
N GLU A 729 -12.50 -77.81 5.24
CA GLU A 729 -13.60 -77.27 4.43
C GLU A 729 -14.93 -77.56 5.15
N THR A 730 -15.58 -76.52 5.65
CA THR A 730 -16.90 -76.63 6.30
C THR A 730 -17.96 -75.99 5.42
N VAL A 731 -19.08 -76.69 5.25
CA VAL A 731 -20.29 -76.18 4.63
C VAL A 731 -21.45 -76.44 5.58
N ALA A 732 -22.03 -75.38 6.13
CA ALA A 732 -23.20 -75.45 6.99
C ALA A 732 -24.47 -75.09 6.21
N GLU A 733 -25.50 -75.91 6.33
CA GLU A 733 -26.84 -75.67 5.81
C GLU A 733 -27.82 -75.62 7.00
N ASN A 734 -28.45 -74.48 7.24
CA ASN A 734 -29.47 -74.34 8.29
C ASN A 734 -30.72 -75.14 7.92
N TYR A 735 -31.30 -75.92 8.84
CA TYR A 735 -32.64 -76.50 8.67
C TYR A 735 -33.55 -75.74 9.65
N GLY A 736 -34.26 -74.73 9.17
CA GLY A 736 -35.23 -74.05 10.01
C GLY A 736 -36.35 -75.03 10.38
N TYR A 737 -36.51 -75.36 11.67
CA TYR A 737 -37.70 -76.01 12.19
C TYR A 737 -38.51 -75.00 13.01
N LEU A 738 -39.84 -74.98 12.89
CA LEU A 738 -40.76 -74.08 13.62
C LEU A 738 -41.48 -74.91 14.73
N PHE A 739 -41.43 -74.51 16.00
CA PHE A 739 -42.00 -75.25 17.17
C PHE A 739 -42.43 -74.33 18.32
N ASP A 740 -43.71 -74.00 18.48
CA ASP A 740 -44.17 -73.31 19.71
C ASP A 740 -44.60 -74.34 20.77
N PRO A 741 -43.99 -74.39 21.98
CA PRO A 741 -44.47 -75.25 23.08
C PRO A 741 -45.68 -74.68 23.82
N ASN A 742 -46.09 -73.42 23.57
CA ASN A 742 -47.24 -72.78 24.19
C ASN A 742 -48.40 -72.65 23.18
N GLU A 743 -49.48 -73.41 23.37
CA GLU A 743 -50.70 -73.36 22.54
C GLU A 743 -51.47 -72.01 22.69
N LEU A 744 -50.90 -70.89 22.24
CA LEU A 744 -51.69 -69.68 21.96
C LEU A 744 -52.06 -69.68 20.47
N PRO A 745 -53.34 -69.52 20.11
CA PRO A 745 -53.72 -69.40 18.71
C PRO A 745 -53.06 -68.13 18.12
N PRO A 746 -52.26 -68.24 17.05
CA PRO A 746 -51.65 -67.07 16.44
C PRO A 746 -52.75 -66.14 15.94
N LYS A 747 -52.58 -64.82 16.13
CA LYS A 747 -53.36 -63.84 15.36
C LYS A 747 -53.09 -64.12 13.88
N ALA A 748 -54.11 -64.08 13.02
CA ALA A 748 -54.08 -64.52 11.62
C ALA A 748 -53.01 -63.83 10.71
N HIS A 749 -52.16 -62.97 11.26
CA HIS A 749 -51.19 -62.13 10.56
C HIS A 749 -49.74 -62.44 10.97
N GLN A 750 -49.52 -63.32 11.95
CA GLN A 750 -48.20 -63.61 12.54
C GLN A 750 -47.52 -64.90 12.04
N GLY A 751 -48.03 -65.54 10.98
CA GLY A 751 -47.52 -66.86 10.56
C GLY A 751 -47.74 -67.94 11.64
N LEU A 752 -47.44 -69.20 11.32
CA LEU A 752 -47.49 -70.31 12.28
C LEU A 752 -46.08 -70.58 12.83
N MET A 753 -45.93 -70.36 14.15
CA MET A 753 -44.90 -70.87 15.09
C MET A 753 -43.44 -70.37 14.94
N ILE A 754 -42.79 -69.96 16.05
CA ILE A 754 -41.32 -70.00 16.25
C ILE A 754 -40.98 -71.29 16.96
N SER A 755 -39.88 -71.96 16.61
CA SER A 755 -39.15 -72.80 17.56
C SER A 755 -38.05 -72.04 18.26
N SER A 756 -37.93 -72.19 19.58
CA SER A 756 -36.70 -71.85 20.31
C SER A 756 -35.52 -72.78 20.00
N PHE A 757 -35.69 -73.75 19.10
CA PHE A 757 -34.74 -74.77 18.70
C PHE A 757 -34.48 -74.76 17.19
N GLN A 758 -33.22 -74.82 16.80
CA GLN A 758 -32.71 -74.88 15.43
C GLN A 758 -31.97 -76.20 15.22
N LEU A 759 -32.14 -76.83 14.06
CA LEU A 759 -31.32 -77.98 13.65
C LEU A 759 -30.57 -77.58 12.36
N LYS A 760 -29.27 -77.81 12.24
CA LYS A 760 -28.48 -77.47 11.03
C LYS A 760 -27.80 -78.72 10.53
N LEU A 761 -27.75 -78.98 9.23
CA LEU A 761 -26.85 -80.00 8.69
C LEU A 761 -25.54 -79.32 8.35
N VAL A 762 -24.48 -79.72 9.04
CA VAL A 762 -23.13 -79.28 8.78
C VAL A 762 -22.39 -80.42 8.11
N LYS A 763 -21.79 -80.17 6.95
CA LYS A 763 -20.84 -81.09 6.35
C LYS A 763 -19.43 -80.52 6.49
N THR A 764 -18.54 -81.32 7.03
CA THR A 764 -17.13 -80.99 7.23
C THR A 764 -16.30 -81.92 6.37
N ARG A 765 -15.18 -81.43 5.88
CA ARG A 765 -14.20 -82.23 5.15
C ARG A 765 -12.81 -81.83 5.58
N GLU A 766 -12.13 -82.76 6.24
CA GLU A 766 -10.74 -82.56 6.63
C GLU A 766 -9.82 -82.69 5.42
N ARG A 767 -8.70 -81.96 5.46
CA ARG A 767 -7.72 -81.95 4.37
C ARG A 767 -7.14 -83.35 4.18
N GLY A 768 -7.45 -84.00 3.06
CA GLY A 768 -6.99 -85.36 2.73
C GLY A 768 -8.08 -86.43 2.74
N GLN A 769 -9.26 -86.15 3.30
CA GLN A 769 -10.42 -87.04 3.18
C GLN A 769 -11.10 -86.87 1.81
N GLN A 770 -11.53 -87.98 1.19
CA GLN A 770 -12.34 -87.95 -0.03
C GLN A 770 -13.84 -87.74 0.24
N SER A 771 -14.31 -88.18 1.40
CA SER A 771 -15.72 -88.13 1.80
C SER A 771 -15.98 -87.00 2.80
N TRP A 772 -17.16 -86.39 2.72
CA TRP A 772 -17.66 -85.44 3.71
C TRP A 772 -18.16 -86.17 4.96
N SER A 773 -17.77 -85.71 6.15
CA SER A 773 -18.45 -86.01 7.40
C SER A 773 -19.69 -85.12 7.52
N HIS A 774 -20.78 -85.68 8.04
CA HIS A 774 -22.05 -84.97 8.17
C HIS A 774 -22.48 -84.98 9.64
N HIS A 775 -22.90 -83.82 10.13
CA HIS A 775 -23.31 -83.59 11.49
C HIS A 775 -24.62 -82.80 11.48
N LEU A 776 -25.55 -83.14 12.36
CA LEU A 776 -26.64 -82.25 12.70
C LEU A 776 -26.24 -81.44 13.92
N VAL A 777 -26.36 -80.12 13.84
CA VAL A 777 -26.17 -79.20 14.97
C VAL A 777 -27.55 -78.81 15.47
N PHE A 778 -27.95 -79.31 16.62
CA PHE A 778 -29.19 -78.96 17.29
C PHE A 778 -28.90 -77.91 18.35
N SER A 779 -29.41 -76.69 18.20
CA SER A 779 -29.15 -75.56 19.09
C SER A 779 -30.45 -74.90 19.52
N GLY A 780 -30.46 -74.17 20.63
CA GLY A 780 -31.65 -73.42 21.03
C GLY A 780 -31.60 -72.86 22.43
N ASP A 781 -32.68 -72.18 22.82
CA ASP A 781 -32.83 -71.53 24.12
C ASP A 781 -34.13 -72.02 24.79
N HIS A 782 -34.07 -72.53 26.03
CA HIS A 782 -35.27 -72.99 26.75
C HIS A 782 -35.13 -72.87 28.28
N ASP A 783 -36.26 -72.69 28.96
CA ASP A 783 -36.38 -72.65 30.44
C ASP A 783 -35.90 -73.93 31.17
N PHE A 784 -35.76 -75.07 30.48
CA PHE A 784 -35.45 -76.36 31.10
C PHE A 784 -34.30 -77.06 30.38
N PRO A 785 -33.42 -77.80 31.10
CA PRO A 785 -32.37 -78.56 30.48
C PRO A 785 -32.95 -79.68 29.59
N LEU A 786 -32.28 -79.99 28.48
CA LEU A 786 -32.68 -81.07 27.59
C LEU A 786 -32.20 -82.44 28.11
N GLU A 787 -33.03 -83.49 27.99
CA GLU A 787 -32.65 -84.90 28.17
C GLU A 787 -32.16 -85.54 26.85
N GLY A 788 -32.65 -85.05 25.71
CA GLY A 788 -32.37 -85.66 24.41
C GLY A 788 -33.34 -85.19 23.31
N PHE A 789 -33.10 -85.59 22.07
CA PHE A 789 -34.11 -85.50 21.01
C PHE A 789 -34.10 -86.73 20.10
N LEU A 790 -35.22 -86.92 19.40
CA LEU A 790 -35.46 -87.97 18.42
C LEU A 790 -35.98 -87.35 17.14
N LEU A 791 -35.37 -87.67 16.00
CA LEU A 791 -35.93 -87.41 14.69
C LEU A 791 -36.43 -88.75 14.11
N ARG A 792 -37.73 -88.84 13.84
CA ARG A 792 -38.38 -90.08 13.37
C ARG A 792 -39.38 -89.82 12.25
N SER A 793 -39.72 -90.82 11.46
CA SER A 793 -40.85 -90.78 10.52
C SER A 793 -42.21 -90.88 11.23
N PRO A 794 -43.34 -90.62 10.53
CA PRO A 794 -44.69 -90.84 11.04
C PRO A 794 -44.98 -92.28 11.43
N ASP A 795 -44.41 -93.26 10.72
CA ASP A 795 -44.54 -94.69 11.03
C ASP A 795 -43.62 -95.14 12.19
N GLY A 796 -42.89 -94.20 12.80
CA GLY A 796 -42.15 -94.39 14.05
C GLY A 796 -40.70 -94.84 13.87
N VAL A 797 -40.18 -94.91 12.64
CA VAL A 797 -38.76 -95.21 12.38
C VAL A 797 -37.90 -94.04 12.85
N ILE A 798 -37.02 -94.32 13.81
CA ILE A 798 -36.08 -93.32 14.35
C ILE A 798 -34.88 -93.20 13.41
N PHE A 799 -34.70 -92.01 12.81
CA PHE A 799 -33.56 -91.70 11.95
C PHE A 799 -32.36 -91.18 12.75
N VAL A 800 -32.63 -90.34 13.75
CA VAL A 800 -31.61 -89.75 14.63
C VAL A 800 -32.12 -89.82 16.07
N LYS A 801 -31.26 -90.25 16.99
CA LYS A 801 -31.48 -90.18 18.43
C LYS A 801 -30.24 -89.55 19.05
N ALA A 802 -30.46 -88.51 19.84
CA ALA A 802 -29.42 -87.88 20.63
C ALA A 802 -29.90 -87.89 22.08
N ASP A 803 -29.18 -88.61 22.93
CA ASP A 803 -29.39 -88.54 24.38
C ASP A 803 -28.35 -87.60 24.96
N ARG A 804 -28.70 -86.79 25.96
CA ARG A 804 -27.78 -85.81 26.55
C ARG A 804 -26.41 -86.41 26.92
N ASP A 805 -26.43 -87.57 27.58
CA ASP A 805 -25.23 -88.27 28.04
C ASP A 805 -24.32 -88.79 26.91
N SER A 806 -24.77 -88.71 25.65
CA SER A 806 -24.08 -89.25 24.46
C SER A 806 -23.44 -88.18 23.55
N ILE A 807 -23.50 -86.90 23.93
CA ILE A 807 -23.08 -85.77 23.09
C ILE A 807 -21.70 -85.27 23.55
N ALA A 808 -20.78 -85.11 22.61
CA ALA A 808 -19.35 -84.89 22.89
C ALA A 808 -18.91 -83.41 22.98
N VAL A 809 -19.78 -82.46 22.62
CA VAL A 809 -19.52 -81.01 22.68
C VAL A 809 -20.75 -80.35 23.31
N GLU A 810 -20.61 -79.83 24.53
CA GLU A 810 -21.61 -79.02 25.24
C GLU A 810 -21.05 -77.60 25.42
N GLU A 811 -21.62 -76.61 24.73
CA GLU A 811 -21.64 -75.24 25.25
C GLU A 811 -23.06 -74.98 25.79
N GLU A 812 -23.33 -75.40 27.03
CA GLU A 812 -24.53 -74.97 27.77
C GLU A 812 -24.18 -73.77 28.65
N ILE A 813 -24.78 -72.61 28.38
CA ILE A 813 -24.58 -71.39 29.17
C ILE A 813 -25.92 -71.00 29.79
N SER A 814 -25.99 -70.95 31.12
CA SER A 814 -27.16 -70.43 31.83
C SER A 814 -27.04 -68.92 31.95
N LYS A 815 -28.05 -68.19 31.45
CA LYS A 815 -28.15 -66.73 31.53
C LYS A 815 -29.60 -66.37 31.87
N GLU A 816 -29.80 -65.62 32.95
CA GLU A 816 -31.09 -65.00 33.30
C GLU A 816 -32.30 -65.95 33.14
N ASP A 817 -32.26 -67.10 33.84
CA ASP A 817 -33.31 -68.12 33.89
C ASP A 817 -33.58 -68.92 32.59
N MET A 818 -32.75 -68.76 31.55
CA MET A 818 -32.79 -69.53 30.30
C MET A 818 -31.52 -70.39 30.11
N ILE A 819 -31.68 -71.57 29.50
CA ILE A 819 -30.57 -72.45 29.10
C ILE A 819 -30.41 -72.35 27.59
N GLN A 820 -29.27 -71.82 27.17
CA GLN A 820 -28.82 -71.85 25.78
C GLN A 820 -27.95 -73.09 25.58
N PHE A 821 -28.21 -73.87 24.51
CA PHE A 821 -27.46 -75.08 24.20
C PHE A 821 -27.14 -75.19 22.70
N GLU A 822 -26.05 -75.88 22.38
CA GLU A 822 -25.71 -76.33 21.03
C GLU A 822 -25.13 -77.75 21.11
N TRP A 823 -25.74 -78.68 20.39
CA TRP A 823 -25.41 -80.11 20.37
C TRP A 823 -25.02 -80.52 18.97
N GLU A 824 -23.86 -81.17 18.80
CA GLU A 824 -23.44 -81.74 17.52
C GLU A 824 -23.63 -83.25 17.46
N ILE A 825 -24.32 -83.75 16.44
CA ILE A 825 -24.74 -85.14 16.30
C ILE A 825 -24.24 -85.68 14.96
N PRO A 826 -23.31 -86.64 14.92
CA PRO A 826 -22.85 -87.23 13.66
C PRO A 826 -23.99 -88.03 12.99
N VAL A 827 -24.14 -87.88 11.67
CA VAL A 827 -25.15 -88.59 10.88
C VAL A 827 -24.52 -89.30 9.69
N SER A 828 -24.86 -90.58 9.50
CA SER A 828 -24.38 -91.34 8.34
C SER A 828 -25.09 -90.94 7.05
N LEU A 829 -24.41 -91.11 5.91
CA LEU A 829 -24.99 -90.91 4.57
C LEU A 829 -26.25 -91.76 4.34
N LYS A 830 -26.33 -92.95 4.95
CA LYS A 830 -27.51 -93.82 4.89
C LYS A 830 -28.69 -93.21 5.63
N GLN A 831 -28.48 -92.70 6.85
CA GLN A 831 -29.52 -92.02 7.63
C GLN A 831 -30.00 -90.75 6.93
N LEU A 832 -29.08 -89.95 6.38
CA LEU A 832 -29.43 -88.77 5.56
C LEU A 832 -30.24 -89.15 4.33
N GLY A 833 -29.79 -90.17 3.58
CA GLY A 833 -30.51 -90.67 2.42
C GLY A 833 -31.91 -91.20 2.75
N GLN A 834 -32.12 -91.70 3.96
CA GLN A 834 -33.44 -92.12 4.46
C GLN A 834 -34.30 -90.91 4.86
N MET A 835 -33.74 -89.96 5.63
CA MET A 835 -34.42 -88.71 6.01
C MET A 835 -34.90 -87.89 4.80
N ILE A 836 -34.11 -87.86 3.73
CA ILE A 836 -34.46 -87.14 2.50
C ILE A 836 -35.64 -87.81 1.79
N LYS A 837 -35.65 -89.15 1.74
CA LYS A 837 -36.69 -89.94 1.07
C LYS A 837 -38.00 -89.97 1.83
N GLU A 838 -37.95 -89.86 3.15
CA GLU A 838 -39.14 -89.94 4.00
C GLU A 838 -40.07 -88.74 3.76
N SER A 839 -41.37 -88.95 3.56
CA SER A 839 -42.28 -87.86 3.22
C SER A 839 -42.62 -86.95 4.39
N GLU A 840 -42.38 -87.39 5.63
CA GLU A 840 -42.56 -86.59 6.85
C GLU A 840 -41.57 -86.95 7.95
N LEU A 841 -41.16 -85.97 8.74
CA LEU A 841 -40.24 -86.17 9.86
C LEU A 841 -40.79 -85.48 11.10
N THR A 842 -40.88 -86.21 12.18
CA THR A 842 -41.24 -85.76 13.52
C THR A 842 -39.97 -85.60 14.33
N LEU A 843 -39.67 -84.37 14.77
CA LEU A 843 -38.72 -84.13 15.84
C LEU A 843 -39.45 -84.22 17.18
N ARG A 844 -38.90 -84.97 18.13
CA ARG A 844 -39.38 -85.06 19.51
C ARG A 844 -38.24 -84.66 20.42
N VAL A 845 -38.45 -83.65 21.25
CA VAL A 845 -37.48 -83.15 22.23
C VAL A 845 -37.90 -83.62 23.62
N HIS A 846 -36.95 -84.09 24.41
CA HIS A 846 -37.14 -84.54 25.79
C HIS A 846 -36.59 -83.49 26.75
N LEU A 847 -37.41 -83.03 27.71
CA LEU A 847 -37.07 -82.01 28.70
C LEU A 847 -36.91 -82.62 30.11
N LEU A 848 -36.02 -82.05 30.93
CA LEU A 848 -35.77 -82.46 32.31
C LEU A 848 -36.53 -81.52 33.29
N THR A 849 -37.54 -82.04 34.01
CA THR A 849 -38.25 -81.26 35.05
C THR A 849 -38.08 -81.88 36.44
N VAL A 850 -38.22 -81.07 37.49
CA VAL A 850 -37.82 -81.39 38.87
C VAL A 850 -38.64 -82.51 39.53
N THR A 851 -39.78 -82.96 38.96
CA THR A 851 -40.58 -84.03 39.60
C THR A 851 -41.21 -85.09 38.70
N HIS A 852 -41.28 -84.97 37.36
CA HIS A 852 -41.83 -86.02 36.48
C HIS A 852 -41.19 -86.01 35.08
N ARG A 853 -41.00 -87.17 34.44
CA ARG A 853 -40.70 -87.29 33.00
C ARG A 853 -41.94 -86.85 32.20
N VAL A 854 -42.02 -85.58 31.81
CA VAL A 854 -43.06 -85.11 30.90
C VAL A 854 -42.63 -85.40 29.47
N ASN A 855 -43.33 -86.34 28.83
CA ASN A 855 -43.12 -86.69 27.43
C ASN A 855 -43.86 -85.66 26.56
N LEU A 856 -43.21 -84.57 26.16
CA LEU A 856 -43.75 -83.70 25.10
C LEU A 856 -43.68 -84.46 23.78
N THR A 857 -44.75 -85.18 23.46
CA THR A 857 -44.94 -85.80 22.14
C THR A 857 -45.87 -84.93 21.35
N MET A 858 -45.37 -84.28 20.29
CA MET A 858 -46.22 -83.59 19.33
C MET A 858 -45.89 -84.03 17.90
N TYR A 859 -46.93 -84.11 17.07
CA TYR A 859 -46.90 -84.51 15.67
C TYR A 859 -47.02 -83.27 14.78
N ARG A 860 -46.26 -83.17 13.67
CA ARG A 860 -46.67 -82.45 12.46
C ARG A 860 -45.80 -82.72 11.23
N GLU A 861 -46.47 -82.51 10.08
CA GLU A 861 -46.12 -82.74 8.67
C GLU A 861 -44.86 -82.02 8.14
N LYS A 862 -44.28 -82.56 7.07
CA LYS A 862 -43.09 -82.05 6.36
C LYS A 862 -43.40 -80.74 5.63
N MET A 863 -42.75 -79.63 6.01
CA MET A 863 -42.82 -78.36 5.26
C MET A 863 -41.95 -78.33 3.96
N PHE A 864 -41.34 -79.45 3.54
CA PHE A 864 -40.54 -79.46 2.32
C PHE A 864 -41.34 -79.23 1.02
N ARG A 865 -42.68 -79.24 1.07
CA ARG A 865 -43.51 -79.20 -0.15
C ARG A 865 -43.97 -77.82 -0.60
N ASP A 866 -44.00 -76.83 0.29
CA ASP A 866 -44.37 -75.46 -0.10
C ASP A 866 -43.14 -74.59 -0.44
N TYR A 867 -41.93 -75.12 -0.25
CA TYR A 867 -40.69 -74.51 -0.72
C TYR A 867 -40.25 -75.08 -2.08
N LEU A 868 -40.22 -74.21 -3.09
CA LEU A 868 -39.51 -74.48 -4.34
C LEU A 868 -38.00 -74.43 -4.07
N ILE A 869 -37.39 -75.56 -3.72
CA ILE A 869 -35.93 -75.73 -3.84
C ILE A 869 -35.59 -75.47 -5.32
N PRO A 870 -34.73 -74.48 -5.65
CA PRO A 870 -34.35 -74.21 -7.04
C PRO A 870 -33.85 -75.48 -7.73
N ASP A 871 -34.25 -75.71 -8.98
CA ASP A 871 -33.92 -76.96 -9.71
C ASP A 871 -32.40 -77.22 -9.76
N GLU A 872 -31.59 -76.17 -9.81
CA GLU A 872 -30.12 -76.24 -9.74
C GLU A 872 -29.61 -76.84 -8.42
N ARG A 873 -30.27 -76.55 -7.29
CA ARG A 873 -29.97 -77.13 -5.96
C ARG A 873 -30.47 -78.57 -5.84
N LYS A 874 -31.65 -78.88 -6.39
CA LYS A 874 -32.18 -80.25 -6.48
C LYS A 874 -31.22 -81.16 -7.25
N GLN A 875 -30.69 -80.67 -8.38
CA GLN A 875 -29.66 -81.35 -9.15
C GLN A 875 -28.33 -81.47 -8.40
N MET A 876 -27.96 -80.47 -7.59
CA MET A 876 -26.75 -80.54 -6.75
C MET A 876 -26.88 -81.61 -5.66
N TRP A 877 -28.03 -81.67 -4.98
CA TRP A 877 -28.35 -82.73 -4.02
C TRP A 877 -28.38 -84.10 -4.70
N GLU A 878 -29.02 -84.25 -5.86
CA GLU A 878 -29.00 -85.50 -6.62
C GLU A 878 -27.60 -85.91 -7.07
N ARG A 879 -26.70 -84.95 -7.36
CA ARG A 879 -25.28 -85.23 -7.64
C ARG A 879 -24.51 -85.66 -6.38
N ILE A 880 -24.82 -85.09 -5.21
CA ILE A 880 -24.22 -85.43 -3.91
C ILE A 880 -24.64 -86.85 -3.46
N PHE A 881 -25.87 -87.26 -3.75
CA PHE A 881 -26.42 -88.57 -3.33
C PHE A 881 -26.38 -89.65 -4.42
N ARG A 882 -25.85 -89.37 -5.61
CA ARG A 882 -25.50 -90.41 -6.59
C ARG A 882 -24.28 -91.15 -6.08
N THR A 883 -24.56 -92.30 -5.48
CA THR A 883 -23.58 -93.35 -5.21
C THR A 883 -22.86 -93.71 -6.51
N LYS A 884 -21.55 -93.53 -6.52
CA LYS A 884 -20.66 -94.59 -6.97
C LYS A 884 -19.84 -95.03 -5.79
#